data_AF-A0A6V8GYQ2-F1
#
_entry.id   AF-A0A6V8GYQ2-F1
#
_cell.length_a   1.000
_cell.length_b   1.000
_cell.length_c   1.000
_cell.angle_alpha   90.00
_cell.angle_beta   90.00
_cell.angle_gamma   90.00
#
_symmetry.space_group_name_H-M   'P 1'
#
loop_
_entity.id
_entity.type
_entity.pdbx_description
1 polymer ?
#
loop_
_entity_poly.entity_id
_entity_poly.type
_entity_poly.pdbx_seq_one_letter_code
_entity_poly.pdbx_strand_id
1 'polypeptide(L)'
;MNPSGQRKRLACAECTRRKIKCDKVLPCRNCTRRGTACSRNERQSNAQRRAALRSPVMARSDAADPAVLAENLTACLRELQETLNAARNPPSSAYDFQDGAISIAADSPEGLAAATPASPEVDRQSQSGPYSHTPSTSESAGAEDAATILEFLAWGRRKVSTYETDLIDPGAKSTPTRVLGDVALDQDPTPDPVAPQLQLSDESPLSLLQMLLPPKQSTVAMVKYHCECLLWYHASFHALVFEKELDMFMANHEGRIDHPEIDLQWAALLFAVLTASMTCAPALIASSWGFQDQERALMAQRWFKAALICLNRANYTANHTIYAVQCITTMTMSAHILGHSNSHSVMLATAVRISQSLGFHRLGSPSEDHPANTVRREIGRRVWSELCIQDWFSIPFSESCLIRQLDFNTDKPRNCMDEDMISLPDNVPTITSYHRFLYDVALLMPQMHDDLSRSNTVYTKYEHVLRYDTRMRTLASKHVPPCLKSAALEPGWPQYVPWARHCLTISSAHKIIMVHRKFLWQSFTNPAFSVTRKTCIAASKTIIRAQKEAAIDDGPELWIYHAFSVAAGIKCDEQKPSCLRCQERKVQCPGYQRNLRWSSKHQRRLEIGSQRTSSRSPVASSSTGGQVASPNQRQNEELIIIHDYAPTLADDATVFQNVDNVPTSVALQPGDLELANLFDVTSPSLLDLNGWQESGQASQDFNFDEQLISWTEDNNCLLQPWKPTQPSLSWGGVKDIVAPENGWLDLPPEIPSLASTLCDFFFKEVIRKYCAWDSKVNKMRVLMGSLWQHSGPLYHIIQSMSASCLAENFPHLTSVAVHERKQAVELLRLGSVRDSKVKEDRLLATYLLGHTASWHDPGNLALDQFQASRDLVHKWATQGANSETCSETIAFFEEGLDYWAMLVSFIGESANSRDMPSFTSTVEPKDRCFLPHPWSGISRQTTRTLAEIGLLVANYRKRFSKIKFLTERDIDVFRAALTDARSLESRLLTTRQITSSDIQNTGDNQTTTVHLGKMEEAYRYTGLLQLYRVFPDLLADRYRPWDESNIVNIETPLKVPSPAERDEWLTKFALHIINMLSQIPFESGTRSIQPFIMVATSGELRCVPTAIEGSAPDFINATFIEVAQARQFVRARLSAYSHILPLRKVAKIIELIDRIWTALDGDQPEAYWIEIAHKEDLFTIMG
;
A
#
# COMPACT_ATOMS: atom_id res chain seq x y z
N MET A 1 3.66 37.37 -57.80
CA MET A 1 4.22 38.36 -56.85
C MET A 1 5.39 37.72 -56.10
N ASN A 2 6.32 38.53 -55.57
CA ASN A 2 7.57 38.03 -54.97
C ASN A 2 7.38 37.37 -53.59
N PRO A 3 8.09 36.27 -53.28
CA PRO A 3 8.30 35.79 -51.92
C PRO A 3 9.56 36.44 -51.30
N SER A 4 9.42 37.57 -50.62
CA SER A 4 10.49 38.21 -49.84
C SER A 4 10.11 38.29 -48.36
N GLY A 5 11.01 37.92 -47.44
CA GLY A 5 10.67 37.96 -45.99
C GLY A 5 11.55 37.23 -44.97
N GLN A 6 12.63 36.52 -45.35
CA GLN A 6 13.52 35.92 -44.34
C GLN A 6 14.27 37.01 -43.56
N ARG A 7 13.81 37.31 -42.33
CA ARG A 7 14.42 38.29 -41.42
C ARG A 7 15.90 37.94 -41.13
N LYS A 8 16.84 38.74 -41.64
CA LYS A 8 18.27 38.62 -41.29
C LYS A 8 18.47 38.74 -39.78
N ARG A 9 19.26 37.85 -39.18
CA ARG A 9 19.62 37.92 -37.76
C ARG A 9 20.60 39.08 -37.53
N LEU A 10 20.21 40.04 -36.69
CA LEU A 10 21.00 41.23 -36.42
C LEU A 10 22.08 41.05 -35.32
N ALA A 11 21.95 40.03 -34.46
CA ALA A 11 22.98 39.73 -33.45
C ALA A 11 24.26 39.17 -34.10
N CYS A 12 25.42 39.42 -33.49
CA CYS A 12 26.68 38.82 -33.91
C CYS A 12 26.75 37.32 -33.54
N ALA A 13 27.63 36.57 -34.21
CA ALA A 13 27.77 35.14 -34.01
C ALA A 13 28.20 34.80 -32.57
N GLU A 14 29.17 35.53 -32.01
CA GLU A 14 29.76 35.20 -30.70
C GLU A 14 28.83 35.51 -29.51
N CYS A 15 28.09 36.61 -29.54
CA CYS A 15 27.05 36.85 -28.53
C CYS A 15 25.91 35.81 -28.63
N THR A 16 25.57 35.38 -29.86
CA THR A 16 24.57 34.33 -30.07
C THR A 16 25.06 32.98 -29.53
N ARG A 17 26.33 32.62 -29.77
CA ARG A 17 26.97 31.39 -29.24
C ARG A 17 26.98 31.38 -27.71
N ARG A 18 27.34 32.51 -27.09
CA ARG A 18 27.36 32.68 -25.63
C ARG A 18 25.98 32.97 -25.00
N LYS A 19 24.88 32.94 -25.78
CA LYS A 19 23.50 33.26 -25.35
C LYS A 19 23.33 34.63 -24.66
N ILE A 20 24.22 35.60 -24.91
CA ILE A 20 24.17 36.95 -24.29
C ILE A 20 23.53 38.00 -25.21
N LYS A 21 22.92 39.03 -24.61
CA LYS A 21 22.28 40.14 -25.34
C LYS A 21 23.31 40.91 -26.17
N CYS A 22 23.10 40.96 -27.47
CA CYS A 22 23.90 41.73 -28.42
C CYS A 22 23.22 43.08 -28.70
N ASP A 23 24.00 44.18 -28.74
CA ASP A 23 23.52 45.50 -29.16
C ASP A 23 23.27 45.61 -30.68
N LYS A 24 23.71 44.60 -31.45
CA LYS A 24 23.58 44.45 -32.91
C LYS A 24 24.46 45.39 -33.74
N VAL A 25 25.33 46.16 -33.10
CA VAL A 25 26.42 46.92 -33.74
C VAL A 25 27.58 45.96 -34.04
N LEU A 26 28.47 46.31 -34.98
CA LEU A 26 29.64 45.53 -35.33
C LEU A 26 30.89 46.45 -35.34
N PRO A 27 31.90 46.20 -34.49
CA PRO A 27 31.91 45.23 -33.38
C PRO A 27 30.95 45.64 -32.24
N CYS A 28 30.27 44.66 -31.63
CA CYS A 28 29.34 44.91 -30.53
C CYS A 28 30.09 45.17 -29.21
N ARG A 29 29.56 46.03 -28.32
CA ARG A 29 30.20 46.39 -27.04
C ARG A 29 30.61 45.18 -26.20
N ASN A 30 29.82 44.10 -26.23
CA ASN A 30 30.11 42.87 -25.48
C ASN A 30 31.32 42.08 -26.02
N CYS A 31 31.62 42.18 -27.32
CA CYS A 31 32.85 41.63 -27.90
C CYS A 31 34.02 42.59 -27.74
N THR A 32 33.82 43.89 -27.99
CA THR A 32 34.84 44.93 -27.85
C THR A 32 35.40 44.99 -26.42
N ARG A 33 34.54 44.98 -25.39
CA ARG A 33 34.94 44.94 -23.96
C ARG A 33 35.59 43.60 -23.53
N ARG A 34 35.65 42.61 -24.42
CA ARG A 34 36.27 41.29 -24.19
C ARG A 34 37.45 41.00 -25.13
N GLY A 35 37.82 41.95 -26.00
CA GLY A 35 38.88 41.75 -27.00
C GLY A 35 38.58 40.66 -28.05
N THR A 36 37.32 40.22 -28.21
CA THR A 36 36.98 39.09 -29.09
C THR A 36 36.52 39.52 -30.47
N ALA A 37 36.92 38.78 -31.51
CA ALA A 37 36.50 39.01 -32.88
C ALA A 37 34.97 38.92 -33.03
N CYS A 38 34.37 39.88 -33.74
CA CYS A 38 32.92 40.07 -33.77
C CYS A 38 32.37 40.03 -35.21
N SER A 39 32.01 38.84 -35.69
CA SER A 39 31.41 38.63 -37.02
C SER A 39 29.88 38.43 -36.98
N ARG A 40 29.23 38.52 -38.14
CA ARG A 40 27.82 38.14 -38.36
C ARG A 40 27.77 37.15 -39.53
N ASN A 41 27.98 35.86 -39.25
CA ASN A 41 28.07 34.83 -40.28
C ASN A 41 26.76 34.68 -41.06
N GLU A 42 26.83 34.72 -42.39
CA GLU A 42 25.73 34.32 -43.27
C GLU A 42 25.75 32.80 -43.50
N ARG A 43 24.59 32.21 -43.79
CA ARG A 43 24.45 30.75 -43.97
C ARG A 43 24.62 30.36 -45.43
N GLN A 44 25.56 29.43 -45.70
CA GLN A 44 25.43 28.55 -46.87
C GLN A 44 24.15 27.70 -46.73
N SER A 45 23.51 27.36 -47.85
CA SER A 45 22.13 26.86 -47.84
C SER A 45 22.02 25.33 -47.73
N ASN A 46 20.91 24.84 -47.16
CA ASN A 46 20.63 23.41 -46.97
C ASN A 46 20.30 22.64 -48.26
N ALA A 47 20.50 23.22 -49.45
CA ALA A 47 20.16 22.59 -50.73
C ALA A 47 20.99 21.32 -51.03
N GLN A 48 22.31 21.37 -50.78
CA GLN A 48 23.22 20.28 -51.18
C GLN A 48 23.10 19.02 -50.29
N ARG A 49 22.71 19.15 -49.01
CA ARG A 49 22.56 17.99 -48.10
C ARG A 49 21.36 17.08 -48.39
N ARG A 50 20.42 17.48 -49.25
CA ARG A 50 19.22 16.68 -49.59
C ARG A 50 19.37 15.76 -50.81
N ALA A 51 20.50 15.81 -51.52
CA ALA A 51 20.74 14.97 -52.69
C ALA A 51 21.23 13.53 -52.37
N ALA A 52 21.76 13.28 -51.15
CA ALA A 52 22.49 12.05 -50.82
C ALA A 52 21.65 10.95 -50.10
N LEU A 53 20.33 11.13 -49.96
CA LEU A 53 19.48 10.27 -49.11
C LEU A 53 18.15 9.86 -49.80
N ARG A 54 18.22 9.44 -51.06
CA ARG A 54 17.17 8.63 -51.69
C ARG A 54 17.78 7.31 -52.22
N SER A 55 17.22 6.21 -51.73
CA SER A 55 17.58 4.80 -51.98
C SER A 55 17.22 4.37 -53.43
N PRO A 56 17.57 3.14 -53.95
CA PRO A 56 17.31 1.85 -53.28
C PRO A 56 18.29 0.65 -53.48
N VAL A 57 18.32 -0.21 -52.45
CA VAL A 57 18.21 -1.71 -52.50
C VAL A 57 19.38 -2.62 -52.98
N MET A 58 19.77 -3.53 -52.06
CA MET A 58 20.34 -4.91 -52.18
C MET A 58 21.66 -5.20 -52.94
N ALA A 59 22.65 -5.75 -52.20
CA ALA A 59 23.22 -7.09 -52.41
C ALA A 59 24.09 -7.53 -51.18
N ARG A 60 24.52 -8.81 -51.13
CA ARG A 60 25.43 -9.38 -50.10
C ARG A 60 26.89 -9.39 -50.60
N SER A 61 27.88 -9.21 -49.70
CA SER A 61 28.90 -10.26 -49.33
C SER A 61 30.19 -9.71 -48.70
N ASP A 62 30.53 -10.26 -47.54
CA ASP A 62 31.86 -10.68 -47.04
C ASP A 62 33.03 -9.69 -46.73
N ALA A 63 33.81 -10.14 -45.72
CA ALA A 63 35.20 -9.80 -45.37
C ALA A 63 35.59 -8.33 -45.10
N ALA A 64 35.61 -7.96 -43.81
CA ALA A 64 36.46 -6.88 -43.28
C ALA A 64 37.56 -7.49 -42.38
N ASP A 65 38.79 -6.98 -42.49
CA ASP A 65 39.99 -7.59 -41.89
C ASP A 65 40.02 -7.49 -40.34
N PRO A 66 40.22 -8.61 -39.61
CA PRO A 66 40.36 -8.61 -38.15
C PRO A 66 41.42 -7.65 -37.58
N ALA A 67 42.51 -7.39 -38.32
CA ALA A 67 43.58 -6.50 -37.86
C ALA A 67 43.08 -5.06 -37.67
N VAL A 68 42.26 -4.57 -38.61
CA VAL A 68 41.70 -3.20 -38.59
C VAL A 68 40.70 -3.05 -37.44
N LEU A 69 39.92 -4.09 -37.13
CA LEU A 69 39.00 -4.06 -36.00
C LEU A 69 39.76 -4.05 -34.65
N ALA A 70 40.83 -4.84 -34.54
CA ALA A 70 41.67 -4.89 -33.34
C ALA A 70 42.40 -3.56 -33.06
N GLU A 71 42.93 -2.91 -34.09
CA GLU A 71 43.63 -1.62 -33.96
C GLU A 71 42.68 -0.50 -33.47
N ASN A 72 41.45 -0.46 -34.02
CA ASN A 72 40.41 0.48 -33.58
C ASN A 72 39.92 0.21 -32.14
N LEU A 73 39.74 -1.05 -31.74
CA LEU A 73 39.41 -1.38 -30.34
C LEU A 73 40.54 -0.97 -29.38
N THR A 74 41.80 -1.21 -29.77
CA THR A 74 42.97 -0.89 -28.93
C THR A 74 43.13 0.62 -28.74
N ALA A 75 42.87 1.42 -29.78
CA ALA A 75 42.84 2.88 -29.68
C ALA A 75 41.73 3.37 -28.73
N CYS A 76 40.51 2.84 -28.86
CA CYS A 76 39.37 3.23 -28.03
C CYS A 76 39.53 2.81 -26.56
N LEU A 77 40.08 1.62 -26.30
CA LEU A 77 40.41 1.16 -24.96
C LEU A 77 41.46 2.06 -24.30
N ARG A 78 42.50 2.49 -25.02
CA ARG A 78 43.52 3.41 -24.48
C ARG A 78 42.92 4.76 -24.08
N GLU A 79 42.06 5.34 -24.91
CA GLU A 79 41.39 6.62 -24.62
C GLU A 79 40.46 6.53 -23.39
N LEU A 80 39.74 5.40 -23.23
CA LEU A 80 38.97 5.09 -22.03
C LEU A 80 39.85 4.93 -20.78
N GLN A 81 40.99 4.26 -20.89
CA GLN A 81 41.89 4.00 -19.76
C GLN A 81 42.65 5.27 -19.30
N GLU A 82 43.03 6.15 -20.24
CA GLU A 82 43.56 7.48 -19.95
C GLU A 82 42.52 8.34 -19.21
N THR A 83 41.25 8.32 -19.67
CA THR A 83 40.14 9.03 -19.02
C THR A 83 39.84 8.51 -17.60
N LEU A 84 39.85 7.19 -17.41
CA LEU A 84 39.53 6.56 -16.11
C LEU A 84 40.66 6.74 -15.08
N ASN A 85 41.91 6.80 -15.52
CA ASN A 85 43.04 7.15 -14.65
C ASN A 85 43.02 8.63 -14.24
N ALA A 86 42.69 9.55 -15.16
CA ALA A 86 42.54 10.97 -14.85
C ALA A 86 41.42 11.25 -13.82
N ALA A 87 40.38 10.41 -13.80
CA ALA A 87 39.29 10.51 -12.82
C ALA A 87 39.62 9.95 -11.42
N ARG A 88 40.72 9.19 -11.25
CA ARG A 88 41.03 8.49 -9.99
C ARG A 88 42.00 9.22 -9.05
N ASN A 89 42.82 10.15 -9.53
CA ASN A 89 43.80 10.87 -8.72
C ASN A 89 43.86 12.37 -9.08
N PRO A 90 43.16 13.26 -8.34
CA PRO A 90 43.40 14.70 -8.43
C PRO A 90 44.71 15.06 -7.69
N PRO A 91 45.73 15.64 -8.36
CA PRO A 91 46.98 16.02 -7.70
C PRO A 91 46.79 17.26 -6.81
N SER A 92 47.25 17.17 -5.56
CA SER A 92 47.48 18.32 -4.68
C SER A 92 48.95 18.70 -4.65
N SER A 93 49.24 19.98 -4.37
CA SER A 93 50.58 20.60 -4.30
C SER A 93 51.36 20.65 -5.62
N ALA A 94 52.30 21.58 -5.84
CA ALA A 94 52.46 22.95 -5.34
C ALA A 94 53.49 23.66 -6.23
N TYR A 95 53.67 24.98 -6.06
CA TYR A 95 54.91 25.66 -6.44
C TYR A 95 55.33 26.57 -5.29
N ASP A 96 56.63 26.55 -4.96
CA ASP A 96 57.19 27.10 -3.73
C ASP A 96 57.18 28.63 -3.64
N PHE A 97 57.25 29.12 -2.40
CA PHE A 97 58.40 29.95 -2.02
C PHE A 97 59.01 29.40 -0.71
N GLN A 98 60.34 29.44 -0.62
CA GLN A 98 61.10 28.74 0.43
C GLN A 98 61.25 29.57 1.71
N ASP A 99 61.42 28.88 2.84
CA ASP A 99 61.58 29.44 4.18
C ASP A 99 62.99 29.10 4.75
N GLY A 100 63.43 29.80 5.81
CA GLY A 100 64.76 29.58 6.38
C GLY A 100 65.06 30.28 7.70
N ALA A 101 65.14 29.47 8.76
CA ALA A 101 65.78 29.73 10.07
C ALA A 101 65.10 30.75 11.03
N ILE A 102 65.06 30.56 12.36
CA ILE A 102 65.52 29.43 13.19
C ILE A 102 64.66 29.29 14.47
N SER A 103 64.65 28.08 15.05
CA SER A 103 63.97 27.66 16.30
C SER A 103 64.37 28.43 17.56
N ILE A 104 63.57 28.36 18.65
CA ILE A 104 64.00 27.78 19.96
C ILE A 104 62.86 27.69 21.01
N ALA A 105 62.85 26.55 21.72
CA ALA A 105 62.22 26.25 23.02
C ALA A 105 60.69 26.32 23.18
N ALA A 106 60.23 25.68 24.26
CA ALA A 106 58.87 25.66 24.76
C ALA A 106 58.84 26.19 26.20
N ASP A 107 57.68 26.64 26.67
CA ASP A 107 57.31 26.48 28.07
C ASP A 107 55.79 26.56 28.29
N SER A 108 55.33 26.07 29.44
CA SER A 108 53.99 26.29 30.02
C SER A 108 54.11 27.36 31.14
N PRO A 109 53.06 27.80 31.90
CA PRO A 109 51.71 27.22 32.06
C PRO A 109 50.55 28.25 32.22
N GLU A 110 49.37 27.75 32.63
CA GLU A 110 48.32 28.38 33.49
C GLU A 110 47.67 29.75 33.14
N GLY A 111 46.40 29.95 33.57
CA GLY A 111 45.87 31.30 33.82
C GLY A 111 44.39 31.62 33.51
N LEU A 112 43.51 31.26 34.44
CA LEU A 112 42.18 31.83 34.76
C LEU A 112 41.67 33.14 34.06
N ALA A 113 40.34 33.14 33.79
CA ALA A 113 39.40 34.28 33.93
C ALA A 113 39.60 35.54 33.02
N ALA A 114 38.68 36.51 32.93
CA ALA A 114 37.21 36.53 32.88
C ALA A 114 36.76 37.96 32.46
N ALA A 115 35.47 38.13 32.11
CA ALA A 115 34.73 39.40 32.03
C ALA A 115 35.04 40.46 30.93
N THR A 116 33.93 40.94 30.38
CA THR A 116 33.61 42.24 29.75
C THR A 116 33.87 43.46 30.67
N PRO A 117 33.63 44.75 30.29
CA PRO A 117 33.02 45.32 29.07
C PRO A 117 33.73 46.59 28.49
N ALA A 118 33.04 47.26 27.54
CA ALA A 118 32.81 48.72 27.46
C ALA A 118 33.46 49.51 26.28
N SER A 119 32.58 50.23 25.57
CA SER A 119 32.89 51.38 24.67
C SER A 119 33.05 52.67 25.51
N PRO A 120 33.49 53.82 24.93
CA PRO A 120 32.51 54.71 24.25
C PRO A 120 33.04 55.67 23.13
N GLU A 121 32.11 56.21 22.33
CA GLU A 121 31.97 57.65 21.91
C GLU A 121 33.04 58.40 21.04
N VAL A 122 32.73 59.42 20.20
CA VAL A 122 31.46 59.87 19.53
C VAL A 122 31.73 60.92 18.41
N ASP A 123 30.76 61.12 17.49
CA ASP A 123 30.53 62.29 16.58
C ASP A 123 31.58 62.61 15.45
N ARG A 124 31.26 63.35 14.36
CA ARG A 124 30.03 64.13 14.01
C ARG A 124 29.70 64.21 12.49
N GLN A 125 28.44 63.89 12.14
CA GLN A 125 27.51 64.47 11.13
C GLN A 125 27.95 65.01 9.74
N SER A 126 27.18 64.64 8.71
CA SER A 126 26.69 65.53 7.61
C SER A 126 25.48 64.89 6.88
N GLN A 127 24.87 65.55 5.88
CA GLN A 127 23.43 65.44 5.53
C GLN A 127 23.15 65.31 4.01
N SER A 128 22.02 64.76 3.52
CA SER A 128 21.00 63.87 4.13
C SER A 128 19.94 63.38 3.10
N GLY A 129 19.51 62.11 3.19
CA GLY A 129 18.28 61.56 2.58
C GLY A 129 18.34 61.15 1.09
N PRO A 130 17.34 60.40 0.56
CA PRO A 130 16.06 60.01 1.19
C PRO A 130 15.73 58.49 1.17
N TYR A 131 14.62 58.15 1.85
CA TYR A 131 13.83 56.88 1.81
C TYR A 131 14.49 55.54 2.21
N SER A 132 14.05 55.05 3.37
CA SER A 132 14.24 53.69 3.87
C SER A 132 13.18 52.71 3.35
N HIS A 133 13.58 51.48 3.03
CA HIS A 133 12.69 50.31 3.07
C HIS A 133 13.11 49.38 4.22
N THR A 134 12.20 49.13 5.14
CA THR A 134 12.38 48.23 6.30
C THR A 134 12.13 46.77 5.94
N PRO A 135 12.83 45.81 6.56
CA PRO A 135 12.56 44.38 6.37
C PRO A 135 11.26 43.96 7.09
N SER A 136 10.48 43.07 6.47
CA SER A 136 9.33 42.41 7.09
C SER A 136 8.96 41.12 6.34
N THR A 137 8.12 40.29 6.97
CA THR A 137 7.51 39.05 6.44
C THR A 137 8.45 37.92 6.02
N SER A 138 9.00 37.20 7.00
CA SER A 138 9.39 35.78 6.87
C SER A 138 8.30 34.84 7.44
N GLU A 139 7.74 35.18 8.61
CA GLU A 139 6.78 34.35 9.34
C GLU A 139 5.45 34.08 8.60
N SER A 140 5.00 34.99 7.72
CA SER A 140 3.72 34.82 7.02
C SER A 140 3.73 33.69 5.99
N ALA A 141 4.89 33.40 5.39
CA ALA A 141 5.01 32.39 4.33
C ALA A 141 4.78 30.96 4.88
N GLY A 142 5.37 30.63 6.02
CA GLY A 142 5.25 29.28 6.61
C GLY A 142 3.81 28.91 7.00
N ALA A 143 2.97 29.89 7.36
CA ALA A 143 1.59 29.65 7.73
C ALA A 143 0.61 29.60 6.54
N GLU A 144 0.91 30.28 5.43
CA GLU A 144 0.24 30.05 4.14
C GLU A 144 0.61 28.66 3.57
N ASP A 145 1.86 28.22 3.78
CA ASP A 145 2.32 26.90 3.35
C ASP A 145 1.65 25.78 4.16
N ALA A 146 1.65 25.83 5.50
CA ALA A 146 0.99 24.83 6.34
C ALA A 146 -0.51 24.65 5.99
N ALA A 147 -1.23 25.74 5.70
CA ALA A 147 -2.62 25.66 5.27
C ALA A 147 -2.79 25.07 3.86
N THR A 148 -1.80 25.24 2.98
CA THR A 148 -1.74 24.63 1.64
C THR A 148 -1.38 23.14 1.73
N ILE A 149 -0.44 22.76 2.59
CA ILE A 149 -0.05 21.37 2.86
C ILE A 149 -1.26 20.58 3.39
N LEU A 150 -2.03 21.13 4.32
CA LEU A 150 -3.26 20.50 4.81
C LEU A 150 -4.36 20.36 3.74
N GLU A 151 -4.45 21.30 2.79
CA GLU A 151 -5.35 21.15 1.62
C GLU A 151 -4.88 20.04 0.66
N PHE A 152 -3.57 19.92 0.41
CA PHE A 152 -3.02 18.83 -0.40
C PHE A 152 -3.19 17.46 0.29
N LEU A 153 -2.93 17.37 1.60
CA LEU A 153 -3.10 16.14 2.38
C LEU A 153 -4.57 15.69 2.45
N ALA A 154 -5.51 16.62 2.61
CA ALA A 154 -6.95 16.35 2.54
C ALA A 154 -7.41 15.77 1.18
N TRP A 155 -6.55 15.83 0.16
CA TRP A 155 -6.77 15.30 -1.19
C TRP A 155 -5.81 14.14 -1.51
N GLY A 156 -5.19 13.50 -0.51
CA GLY A 156 -4.26 12.38 -0.73
C GLY A 156 -2.99 12.76 -1.51
N ARG A 157 -2.55 14.04 -1.44
CA ARG A 157 -1.33 14.54 -2.09
C ARG A 157 -0.31 14.98 -1.05
N ARG A 158 0.95 14.62 -1.26
CA ARG A 158 2.09 15.31 -0.60
C ARG A 158 2.42 16.56 -1.43
N LYS A 159 2.70 17.69 -0.76
CA LYS A 159 3.27 18.87 -1.44
C LYS A 159 4.70 18.53 -1.85
N VAL A 160 4.95 18.38 -3.14
CA VAL A 160 6.29 18.13 -3.69
C VAL A 160 7.15 19.38 -3.47
N SER A 161 8.43 19.20 -3.12
CA SER A 161 9.38 20.31 -3.01
C SER A 161 9.47 21.06 -4.34
N THR A 162 9.60 22.39 -4.30
CA THR A 162 9.84 23.14 -5.54
C THR A 162 11.33 23.15 -5.82
N TYR A 163 11.69 23.21 -7.10
CA TYR A 163 13.10 23.29 -7.53
C TYR A 163 13.84 24.50 -6.94
N GLU A 164 13.13 25.55 -6.52
CA GLU A 164 13.72 26.69 -5.80
C GLU A 164 13.96 26.39 -4.31
N THR A 165 13.11 25.58 -3.67
CA THR A 165 13.32 25.13 -2.27
C THR A 165 14.58 24.26 -2.16
N ASP A 166 14.77 23.32 -3.08
CA ASP A 166 15.92 22.40 -3.10
C ASP A 166 17.27 23.10 -3.40
N LEU A 167 17.24 24.37 -3.84
CA LEU A 167 18.44 25.16 -4.16
C LEU A 167 18.88 26.11 -3.02
N ILE A 168 18.10 26.22 -1.94
CA ILE A 168 18.35 27.19 -0.85
C ILE A 168 19.31 26.64 0.22
N ASP A 169 19.49 25.32 0.32
CA ASP A 169 20.51 24.68 1.17
C ASP A 169 21.52 23.85 0.37
N PRO A 170 22.67 24.45 -0.04
CA PRO A 170 23.76 23.72 -0.68
C PRO A 170 24.61 22.85 0.28
N GLY A 171 24.35 22.89 1.58
CA GLY A 171 25.12 22.19 2.62
C GLY A 171 24.59 20.80 2.97
N ALA A 172 23.29 20.56 2.77
CA ALA A 172 22.65 19.28 3.03
C ALA A 172 23.20 18.16 2.12
N LYS A 173 24.08 17.31 2.67
CA LYS A 173 24.47 16.02 2.06
C LYS A 173 23.36 14.96 2.18
N SER A 174 22.10 15.34 1.94
CA SER A 174 21.02 14.38 1.77
C SER A 174 21.17 13.68 0.42
N THR A 175 21.39 12.36 0.45
CA THR A 175 21.12 11.47 -0.69
C THR A 175 19.72 11.84 -1.25
N PRO A 176 19.51 11.96 -2.57
CA PRO A 176 18.24 12.43 -3.12
C PRO A 176 17.12 11.43 -2.80
N THR A 177 16.43 11.69 -1.69
CA THR A 177 15.34 10.85 -1.19
C THR A 177 14.21 10.87 -2.21
N ARG A 178 13.80 9.69 -2.70
CA ARG A 178 12.60 9.54 -3.53
C ARG A 178 11.37 9.87 -2.69
N VAL A 179 11.03 11.15 -2.60
CA VAL A 179 9.75 11.61 -2.06
C VAL A 179 8.66 11.11 -3.01
N LEU A 180 8.02 10.00 -2.65
CA LEU A 180 6.78 9.57 -3.31
C LEU A 180 5.75 10.69 -3.16
N GLY A 181 5.25 11.19 -4.30
CA GLY A 181 4.27 12.26 -4.32
C GLY A 181 2.87 11.79 -3.90
N ASP A 182 2.51 10.55 -4.23
CA ASP A 182 1.29 9.91 -3.75
C ASP A 182 1.37 9.66 -2.23
N VAL A 183 0.23 9.75 -1.55
CA VAL A 183 0.10 9.28 -0.17
C VAL A 183 -0.10 7.77 -0.23
N ALA A 184 0.97 7.01 -0.01
CA ALA A 184 0.83 5.59 0.26
C ALA A 184 -0.05 5.41 1.51
N LEU A 185 -1.19 4.72 1.36
CA LEU A 185 -2.02 4.31 2.50
C LEU A 185 -1.31 3.25 3.37
N ASP A 186 -0.21 2.69 2.87
CA ASP A 186 0.72 1.77 3.55
C ASP A 186 1.62 2.48 4.59
N GLN A 187 1.30 3.72 4.98
CA GLN A 187 2.07 4.54 5.92
C GLN A 187 1.19 5.19 6.99
N ASP A 188 0.66 4.35 7.88
CA ASP A 188 0.46 4.77 9.27
C ASP A 188 1.79 5.26 9.88
N PRO A 189 1.77 6.11 10.92
CA PRO A 189 2.98 6.62 11.58
C PRO A 189 3.88 5.53 12.18
N THR A 190 3.35 4.32 12.39
CA THR A 190 4.09 3.08 12.60
C THR A 190 3.86 2.16 11.40
N PRO A 191 4.80 2.06 10.44
CA PRO A 191 4.71 1.08 9.38
C PRO A 191 4.98 -0.30 9.97
N ASP A 192 3.91 -1.00 10.36
CA ASP A 192 3.96 -2.41 10.71
C ASP A 192 4.58 -3.18 9.52
N PRO A 193 5.73 -3.87 9.69
CA PRO A 193 6.37 -4.61 8.59
C PRO A 193 5.61 -5.90 8.21
N VAL A 194 4.28 -5.95 8.35
CA VAL A 194 3.52 -7.15 8.71
C VAL A 194 2.38 -7.56 7.73
N ALA A 195 2.50 -7.34 6.40
CA ALA A 195 1.72 -8.11 5.40
C ALA A 195 2.41 -8.30 4.03
N PRO A 196 2.21 -9.44 3.31
CA PRO A 196 2.49 -9.56 1.88
C PRO A 196 1.31 -8.99 1.09
N GLN A 197 1.31 -7.68 0.88
CA GLN A 197 0.51 -7.15 -0.21
C GLN A 197 0.89 -7.88 -1.51
N LEU A 198 -0.08 -8.42 -2.23
CA LEU A 198 0.12 -9.01 -3.56
C LEU A 198 0.84 -8.00 -4.44
N GLN A 199 2.15 -8.17 -4.66
CA GLN A 199 2.99 -7.20 -5.36
C GLN A 199 2.78 -7.24 -6.87
N LEU A 200 1.57 -6.88 -7.27
CA LEU A 200 1.20 -6.53 -8.64
C LEU A 200 2.19 -5.50 -9.17
N SER A 201 2.70 -5.78 -10.36
CA SER A 201 3.76 -5.08 -11.08
C SER A 201 3.42 -5.09 -12.57
N ASP A 202 4.04 -4.23 -13.38
CA ASP A 202 3.80 -4.21 -14.83
C ASP A 202 4.15 -5.54 -15.53
N GLU A 203 4.99 -6.36 -14.89
CA GLU A 203 5.37 -7.71 -15.32
C GLU A 203 4.44 -8.84 -14.80
N SER A 204 3.48 -8.54 -13.92
CA SER A 204 2.56 -9.54 -13.34
C SER A 204 1.69 -10.21 -14.42
N PRO A 205 1.67 -11.56 -14.55
CA PRO A 205 1.05 -12.24 -15.69
C PRO A 205 -0.45 -11.97 -15.82
N LEU A 206 -1.00 -12.02 -17.04
CA LEU A 206 -2.43 -11.75 -17.27
C LEU A 206 -3.34 -12.70 -16.49
N SER A 207 -2.92 -13.94 -16.25
CA SER A 207 -3.62 -14.89 -15.37
C SER A 207 -3.75 -14.40 -13.92
N LEU A 208 -2.82 -13.59 -13.41
CA LEU A 208 -2.96 -12.97 -12.08
C LEU A 208 -4.00 -11.85 -12.08
N LEU A 209 -4.14 -11.12 -13.19
CA LEU A 209 -5.21 -10.13 -13.36
C LEU A 209 -6.57 -10.81 -13.55
N GLN A 210 -6.62 -11.93 -14.28
CA GLN A 210 -7.80 -12.77 -14.42
C GLN A 210 -8.34 -13.24 -13.05
N MET A 211 -7.45 -13.65 -12.15
CA MET A 211 -7.79 -14.04 -10.77
C MET A 211 -8.27 -12.88 -9.88
N LEU A 212 -8.21 -11.63 -10.34
CA LEU A 212 -8.80 -10.47 -9.65
C LEU A 212 -10.23 -10.16 -10.10
N LEU A 213 -10.74 -10.71 -11.21
CA LEU A 213 -12.13 -10.46 -11.60
C LEU A 213 -13.11 -11.12 -10.60
N PRO A 214 -14.12 -10.39 -10.10
CA PRO A 214 -15.20 -10.99 -9.32
C PRO A 214 -15.98 -12.04 -10.15
N PRO A 215 -16.69 -12.98 -9.49
CA PRO A 215 -17.64 -13.86 -10.15
C PRO A 215 -18.61 -13.07 -11.05
N LYS A 216 -19.01 -13.65 -12.20
CA LYS A 216 -19.83 -12.99 -13.23
C LYS A 216 -21.03 -12.22 -12.66
N GLN A 217 -21.73 -12.80 -11.68
CA GLN A 217 -22.86 -12.16 -11.01
C GLN A 217 -22.48 -10.88 -10.25
N SER A 218 -21.42 -10.92 -9.42
CA SER A 218 -20.91 -9.74 -8.69
C SER A 218 -20.38 -8.69 -9.66
N THR A 219 -19.63 -9.09 -10.70
CA THR A 219 -19.12 -8.16 -11.72
C THR A 219 -20.25 -7.41 -12.44
N VAL A 220 -21.30 -8.11 -12.89
CA VAL A 220 -22.47 -7.48 -13.53
C VAL A 220 -23.23 -6.58 -12.54
N ALA A 221 -23.43 -7.02 -11.29
CA ALA A 221 -24.10 -6.21 -10.26
C ALA A 221 -23.33 -4.91 -9.94
N MET A 222 -22.00 -4.97 -9.87
CA MET A 222 -21.13 -3.81 -9.63
C MET A 222 -21.11 -2.83 -10.81
N VAL A 223 -21.09 -3.33 -12.05
CA VAL A 223 -21.17 -2.48 -13.26
C VAL A 223 -22.54 -1.82 -13.36
N LYS A 224 -23.63 -2.58 -13.13
CA LYS A 224 -24.99 -2.02 -13.09
C LYS A 224 -25.13 -0.91 -12.05
N TYR A 225 -24.65 -1.14 -10.81
CA TYR A 225 -24.62 -0.10 -9.77
C TYR A 225 -23.81 1.13 -10.21
N HIS A 226 -22.71 0.95 -10.94
CA HIS A 226 -21.96 2.07 -11.49
C HIS A 226 -22.80 2.91 -12.45
N CYS A 227 -23.46 2.26 -13.42
CA CYS A 227 -24.33 2.92 -14.39
C CYS A 227 -25.50 3.67 -13.72
N GLU A 228 -26.20 3.03 -12.77
CA GLU A 228 -27.38 3.58 -12.11
C GLU A 228 -27.06 4.63 -11.03
N CYS A 229 -25.94 4.49 -10.31
CA CYS A 229 -25.67 5.23 -9.07
C CYS A 229 -24.42 6.14 -9.12
N LEU A 230 -23.50 5.97 -10.09
CA LEU A 230 -22.23 6.73 -10.14
C LEU A 230 -21.99 7.46 -11.47
N LEU A 231 -22.41 6.90 -12.61
CA LEU A 231 -22.07 7.42 -13.94
C LEU A 231 -22.58 8.85 -14.18
N TRP A 232 -23.68 9.27 -13.53
CA TRP A 232 -24.21 10.64 -13.59
C TRP A 232 -23.24 11.71 -13.09
N TYR A 233 -22.25 11.32 -12.25
CA TYR A 233 -21.29 12.24 -11.64
C TYR A 233 -20.18 12.67 -12.60
N HIS A 234 -19.63 11.72 -13.37
CA HIS A 234 -18.45 11.91 -14.25
C HIS A 234 -18.72 11.66 -15.75
N ALA A 235 -19.86 11.06 -16.09
CA ALA A 235 -20.38 10.79 -17.44
C ALA A 235 -19.39 10.13 -18.44
N SER A 236 -18.28 9.54 -18.00
CA SER A 236 -17.14 9.18 -18.88
C SER A 236 -17.44 8.13 -19.95
N PHE A 237 -18.57 7.44 -19.88
CA PHE A 237 -18.98 6.47 -20.88
C PHE A 237 -20.50 6.50 -21.13
N HIS A 238 -20.98 5.51 -21.89
CA HIS A 238 -22.37 5.34 -22.26
C HIS A 238 -22.78 3.95 -21.78
N ALA A 239 -23.79 3.88 -20.90
CA ALA A 239 -24.09 2.68 -20.11
C ALA A 239 -24.32 1.47 -21.01
N LEU A 240 -25.30 1.57 -21.90
CA LEU A 240 -25.72 0.50 -22.82
C LEU A 240 -24.63 0.01 -23.79
N VAL A 241 -23.58 0.82 -24.03
CA VAL A 241 -22.43 0.39 -24.85
C VAL A 241 -21.51 -0.47 -24.01
N PHE A 242 -21.15 0.01 -22.81
CA PHE A 242 -20.26 -0.71 -21.91
C PHE A 242 -20.89 -2.00 -21.34
N GLU A 243 -22.19 -1.98 -21.05
CA GLU A 243 -22.95 -3.17 -20.61
C GLU A 243 -23.03 -4.23 -21.73
N LYS A 244 -23.25 -3.82 -22.97
CA LYS A 244 -23.22 -4.73 -24.13
C LYS A 244 -21.83 -5.31 -24.39
N GLU A 245 -20.78 -4.50 -24.22
CA GLU A 245 -19.39 -4.98 -24.30
C GLU A 245 -19.08 -5.98 -23.16
N LEU A 246 -19.59 -5.73 -21.95
CA LEU A 246 -19.48 -6.67 -20.82
C LEU A 246 -20.23 -7.98 -21.08
N ASP A 247 -21.44 -7.94 -21.64
CA ASP A 247 -22.17 -9.15 -22.03
C ASP A 247 -21.42 -9.93 -23.10
N MET A 248 -20.87 -9.26 -24.13
CA MET A 248 -20.03 -9.90 -25.14
C MET A 248 -18.75 -10.51 -24.55
N PHE A 249 -18.08 -9.83 -23.61
CA PHE A 249 -16.95 -10.38 -22.84
C PHE A 249 -17.36 -11.63 -22.04
N MET A 250 -18.50 -11.57 -21.36
CA MET A 250 -19.02 -12.62 -20.47
C MET A 250 -19.73 -13.77 -21.18
N ALA A 251 -20.02 -13.66 -22.47
CA ALA A 251 -20.71 -14.68 -23.28
C ALA A 251 -19.80 -15.28 -24.35
N ASN A 252 -19.13 -14.46 -25.16
CA ASN A 252 -18.33 -14.92 -26.30
C ASN A 252 -16.88 -15.27 -25.91
N HIS A 253 -16.37 -14.67 -24.82
CA HIS A 253 -14.98 -14.76 -24.41
C HIS A 253 -14.80 -15.42 -23.03
N GLU A 254 -15.88 -16.02 -22.49
CA GLU A 254 -15.94 -16.65 -21.16
C GLU A 254 -15.46 -15.76 -19.98
N GLY A 255 -15.40 -14.44 -20.17
CA GLY A 255 -14.82 -13.50 -19.19
C GLY A 255 -13.30 -13.54 -19.08
N ARG A 256 -12.58 -14.01 -20.12
CA ARG A 256 -11.10 -14.14 -20.15
C ARG A 256 -10.41 -12.88 -20.68
N ILE A 257 -9.59 -12.22 -19.86
CA ILE A 257 -8.80 -11.02 -20.21
C ILE A 257 -7.65 -11.33 -21.18
N ASP A 258 -7.12 -12.55 -21.17
CA ASP A 258 -6.03 -13.01 -22.04
C ASP A 258 -6.49 -13.46 -23.45
N HIS A 259 -7.78 -13.37 -23.75
CA HIS A 259 -8.31 -13.67 -25.09
C HIS A 259 -7.85 -12.61 -26.12
N PRO A 260 -7.31 -13.01 -27.29
CA PRO A 260 -6.61 -12.09 -28.21
C PRO A 260 -7.48 -11.00 -28.85
N GLU A 261 -8.82 -11.14 -28.79
CA GLU A 261 -9.76 -10.13 -29.29
C GLU A 261 -10.14 -9.07 -28.25
N ILE A 262 -9.70 -9.20 -26.99
CA ILE A 262 -10.00 -8.26 -25.91
C ILE A 262 -8.92 -7.16 -25.83
N ASP A 263 -9.36 -5.90 -25.95
CA ASP A 263 -8.50 -4.76 -25.71
C ASP A 263 -8.20 -4.63 -24.20
N LEU A 264 -6.92 -4.73 -23.83
CA LEU A 264 -6.49 -4.52 -22.44
C LEU A 264 -6.82 -3.10 -21.91
N GLN A 265 -7.03 -2.11 -22.78
CA GLN A 265 -7.50 -0.78 -22.36
C GLN A 265 -9.00 -0.79 -21.98
N TRP A 266 -9.80 -1.68 -22.59
CA TRP A 266 -11.17 -1.94 -22.16
C TRP A 266 -11.20 -2.73 -20.84
N ALA A 267 -10.33 -3.74 -20.68
CA ALA A 267 -10.17 -4.44 -19.41
C ALA A 267 -9.71 -3.49 -18.28
N ALA A 268 -8.89 -2.49 -18.59
CA ALA A 268 -8.53 -1.42 -17.65
C ALA A 268 -9.75 -0.58 -17.24
N LEU A 269 -10.61 -0.20 -18.18
CA LEU A 269 -11.88 0.50 -17.89
C LEU A 269 -12.79 -0.35 -17.00
N LEU A 270 -12.89 -1.66 -17.23
CA LEU A 270 -13.64 -2.58 -16.35
C LEU A 270 -13.08 -2.58 -14.92
N PHE A 271 -11.77 -2.69 -14.73
CA PHE A 271 -11.17 -2.58 -13.40
C PHE A 271 -11.36 -1.21 -12.77
N ALA A 272 -11.32 -0.11 -13.54
CA ALA A 272 -11.61 1.23 -13.04
C ALA A 272 -13.07 1.38 -12.56
N VAL A 273 -14.02 0.82 -13.31
CA VAL A 273 -15.45 0.76 -12.95
C VAL A 273 -15.65 -0.07 -11.67
N LEU A 274 -15.07 -1.27 -11.58
CA LEU A 274 -15.13 -2.12 -10.38
C LEU A 274 -14.53 -1.41 -9.16
N THR A 275 -13.39 -0.74 -9.34
CA THR A 275 -12.74 0.05 -8.27
C THR A 275 -13.67 1.15 -7.77
N ALA A 276 -14.18 1.98 -8.68
CA ALA A 276 -15.05 3.11 -8.35
C ALA A 276 -16.37 2.65 -7.70
N SER A 277 -16.95 1.53 -8.15
CA SER A 277 -18.10 0.91 -7.50
C SER A 277 -17.79 0.51 -6.07
N MET A 278 -16.64 -0.13 -5.84
CA MET A 278 -16.23 -0.59 -4.50
C MET A 278 -15.90 0.56 -3.54
N THR A 279 -15.26 1.63 -4.01
CA THR A 279 -14.93 2.80 -3.17
C THR A 279 -16.13 3.70 -2.87
N CYS A 280 -17.20 3.64 -3.65
CA CYS A 280 -18.36 4.53 -3.52
C CYS A 280 -19.65 3.83 -3.10
N ALA A 281 -19.67 2.50 -2.98
CA ALA A 281 -20.84 1.75 -2.51
C ALA A 281 -20.90 1.71 -0.97
N PRO A 282 -22.07 1.96 -0.34
CA PRO A 282 -22.29 1.72 1.08
C PRO A 282 -22.01 0.27 1.47
N ALA A 283 -21.61 0.04 2.73
CA ALA A 283 -21.24 -1.28 3.27
C ALA A 283 -22.28 -2.39 2.99
N LEU A 284 -23.57 -2.07 3.10
CA LEU A 284 -24.67 -3.01 2.83
C LEU A 284 -24.73 -3.44 1.35
N ILE A 285 -24.45 -2.52 0.43
CA ILE A 285 -24.42 -2.80 -1.02
C ILE A 285 -23.18 -3.63 -1.36
N ALA A 286 -22.00 -3.29 -0.82
CA ALA A 286 -20.79 -4.11 -0.98
C ALA A 286 -20.96 -5.54 -0.44
N SER A 287 -21.63 -5.68 0.71
CA SER A 287 -22.00 -6.98 1.30
C SER A 287 -22.90 -7.80 0.37
N SER A 288 -23.84 -7.15 -0.33
CA SER A 288 -24.73 -7.84 -1.29
C SER A 288 -24.01 -8.42 -2.51
N TRP A 289 -22.80 -7.93 -2.82
CA TRP A 289 -21.93 -8.45 -3.89
C TRP A 289 -21.00 -9.57 -3.42
N GLY A 290 -20.97 -9.87 -2.11
CA GLY A 290 -20.16 -10.91 -1.48
C GLY A 290 -18.84 -10.42 -0.86
N PHE A 291 -18.65 -9.12 -0.64
CA PHE A 291 -17.43 -8.56 -0.05
C PHE A 291 -17.68 -8.02 1.37
N GLN A 292 -16.83 -8.39 2.32
CA GLN A 292 -16.86 -7.88 3.69
C GLN A 292 -16.14 -6.53 3.81
N ASP A 293 -16.44 -5.72 4.83
CA ASP A 293 -15.85 -4.38 4.98
C ASP A 293 -14.32 -4.38 5.06
N GLN A 294 -13.71 -5.42 5.64
CA GLN A 294 -12.26 -5.60 5.67
C GLN A 294 -11.64 -5.84 4.28
N GLU A 295 -12.43 -6.37 3.33
CA GLU A 295 -11.98 -6.68 1.97
C GLU A 295 -12.15 -5.49 1.01
N ARG A 296 -13.15 -4.61 1.25
CA ARG A 296 -13.51 -3.47 0.35
C ARG A 296 -12.29 -2.64 -0.05
N ALA A 297 -11.52 -2.18 0.92
CA ALA A 297 -10.34 -1.33 0.68
C ALA A 297 -9.23 -2.07 -0.08
N LEU A 298 -8.94 -3.32 0.30
CA LEU A 298 -7.91 -4.14 -0.31
C LEU A 298 -8.24 -4.52 -1.76
N MET A 299 -9.51 -4.84 -2.05
CA MET A 299 -9.95 -5.12 -3.42
C MET A 299 -9.95 -3.86 -4.29
N ALA A 300 -10.38 -2.71 -3.76
CA ALA A 300 -10.28 -1.43 -4.46
C ALA A 300 -8.83 -1.07 -4.83
N GLN A 301 -7.87 -1.21 -3.91
CA GLN A 301 -6.44 -1.01 -4.20
C GLN A 301 -5.93 -1.97 -5.30
N ARG A 302 -6.31 -3.26 -5.22
CA ARG A 302 -5.91 -4.28 -6.21
C ARG A 302 -6.48 -3.99 -7.60
N TRP A 303 -7.75 -3.60 -7.71
CA TRP A 303 -8.36 -3.26 -9.01
C TRP A 303 -7.84 -1.94 -9.58
N PHE A 304 -7.56 -0.92 -8.75
CA PHE A 304 -6.91 0.31 -9.21
C PHE A 304 -5.55 0.01 -9.85
N LYS A 305 -4.78 -0.89 -9.22
CA LYS A 305 -3.47 -1.33 -9.70
C LYS A 305 -3.56 -2.24 -10.93
N ALA A 306 -4.59 -3.11 -11.00
CA ALA A 306 -4.88 -3.92 -12.18
C ALA A 306 -5.22 -3.05 -13.40
N ALA A 307 -6.05 -2.01 -13.23
CA ALA A 307 -6.35 -1.04 -14.29
C ALA A 307 -5.07 -0.38 -14.84
N LEU A 308 -4.18 0.08 -13.96
CA LEU A 308 -2.90 0.68 -14.35
C LEU A 308 -2.01 -0.31 -15.12
N ILE A 309 -1.89 -1.56 -14.68
CA ILE A 309 -1.09 -2.59 -15.37
C ILE A 309 -1.69 -2.91 -16.75
N CYS A 310 -3.02 -3.00 -16.85
CA CYS A 310 -3.71 -3.18 -18.13
C CYS A 310 -3.44 -2.02 -19.12
N LEU A 311 -3.49 -0.76 -18.67
CA LEU A 311 -3.10 0.40 -19.48
C LEU A 311 -1.63 0.33 -19.93
N ASN A 312 -0.72 0.06 -18.99
CA ASN A 312 0.72 0.01 -19.26
C ASN A 312 1.06 -1.09 -20.27
N ARG A 313 0.48 -2.29 -20.13
CA ARG A 313 0.67 -3.42 -21.06
C ARG A 313 0.07 -3.20 -22.44
N ALA A 314 -1.08 -2.52 -22.51
CA ALA A 314 -1.61 -2.05 -23.77
C ALA A 314 -0.74 -0.97 -24.45
N ASN A 315 0.30 -0.48 -23.77
CA ASN A 315 1.14 0.64 -24.18
C ASN A 315 0.29 1.88 -24.52
N TYR A 316 -0.66 2.24 -23.64
CA TYR A 316 -1.66 3.30 -23.88
C TYR A 316 -1.09 4.68 -24.27
N THR A 317 0.17 4.96 -23.93
CA THR A 317 0.90 6.18 -24.31
C THR A 317 1.26 6.22 -25.80
N ALA A 318 1.37 5.07 -26.46
CA ALA A 318 1.60 4.90 -27.90
C ALA A 318 0.33 4.45 -28.65
N ASN A 319 -0.40 3.50 -28.08
CA ASN A 319 -1.63 2.94 -28.65
C ASN A 319 -2.85 3.71 -28.14
N HIS A 320 -3.24 4.76 -28.85
CA HIS A 320 -4.32 5.66 -28.41
C HIS A 320 -5.70 5.07 -28.69
N THR A 321 -6.46 4.74 -27.64
CA THR A 321 -7.88 4.33 -27.73
C THR A 321 -8.76 5.24 -26.87
N ILE A 322 -10.07 5.18 -27.07
CA ILE A 322 -11.03 5.87 -26.21
C ILE A 322 -11.04 5.29 -24.78
N TYR A 323 -10.89 3.97 -24.64
CA TYR A 323 -10.98 3.27 -23.36
C TYR A 323 -9.91 3.72 -22.36
N ALA A 324 -8.67 4.01 -22.79
CA ALA A 324 -7.67 4.57 -21.89
C ALA A 324 -8.10 5.91 -21.29
N VAL A 325 -8.75 6.77 -22.09
CA VAL A 325 -9.24 8.07 -21.62
C VAL A 325 -10.43 7.89 -20.67
N GLN A 326 -11.37 6.99 -21.01
CA GLN A 326 -12.53 6.67 -20.17
C GLN A 326 -12.12 6.03 -18.83
N CYS A 327 -11.14 5.12 -18.88
CA CYS A 327 -10.55 4.48 -17.70
C CYS A 327 -9.96 5.55 -16.78
N ILE A 328 -9.05 6.39 -17.28
CA ILE A 328 -8.40 7.42 -16.48
C ILE A 328 -9.43 8.41 -15.92
N THR A 329 -10.37 8.95 -16.71
CA THR A 329 -11.37 9.89 -16.16
C THR A 329 -12.24 9.23 -15.07
N THR A 330 -12.61 7.96 -15.23
CA THR A 330 -13.35 7.17 -14.22
C THR A 330 -12.53 6.88 -12.96
N MET A 331 -11.22 6.62 -13.08
CA MET A 331 -10.31 6.40 -11.93
C MET A 331 -10.28 7.60 -10.95
N THR A 332 -10.69 8.79 -11.36
CA THR A 332 -10.82 9.97 -10.49
C THR A 332 -11.78 9.75 -9.30
N MET A 333 -12.75 8.84 -9.44
CA MET A 333 -13.69 8.49 -8.37
C MET A 333 -12.97 7.89 -7.15
N SER A 334 -11.95 7.06 -7.40
CA SER A 334 -11.25 6.27 -6.39
C SER A 334 -9.83 6.76 -6.11
N ALA A 335 -9.12 7.35 -7.07
CA ALA A 335 -7.72 7.79 -6.94
C ALA A 335 -7.47 8.70 -5.73
N HIS A 336 -8.45 9.56 -5.39
CA HIS A 336 -8.35 10.46 -4.24
C HIS A 336 -8.53 9.75 -2.89
N ILE A 337 -9.40 8.73 -2.84
CA ILE A 337 -9.61 7.90 -1.64
C ILE A 337 -8.41 6.95 -1.44
N LEU A 338 -7.88 6.39 -2.53
CA LEU A 338 -6.79 5.42 -2.53
C LEU A 338 -5.38 6.05 -2.48
N GLY A 339 -5.27 7.37 -2.28
CA GLY A 339 -3.99 8.07 -2.10
C GLY A 339 -3.17 8.34 -3.38
N HIS A 340 -3.64 7.92 -4.55
CA HIS A 340 -2.97 8.01 -5.86
C HIS A 340 -3.12 9.37 -6.56
N SER A 341 -3.23 10.46 -5.80
CA SER A 341 -3.72 11.75 -6.31
C SER A 341 -2.71 12.59 -7.09
N ASN A 342 -1.43 12.22 -7.04
CA ASN A 342 -0.36 12.89 -7.79
C ASN A 342 -0.02 12.08 -9.05
N SER A 343 0.09 10.75 -8.99
CA SER A 343 0.19 9.89 -10.19
C SER A 343 -1.03 10.06 -11.10
N HIS A 344 -2.24 10.11 -10.54
CA HIS A 344 -3.47 10.37 -11.29
C HIS A 344 -3.47 11.72 -12.03
N SER A 345 -2.86 12.76 -11.46
CA SER A 345 -2.75 14.06 -12.16
C SER A 345 -1.88 13.99 -13.44
N VAL A 346 -0.89 13.10 -13.46
CA VAL A 346 -0.05 12.84 -14.64
C VAL A 346 -0.78 11.95 -15.65
N MET A 347 -1.56 10.98 -15.18
CA MET A 347 -2.45 10.19 -16.04
C MET A 347 -3.49 11.08 -16.72
N LEU A 348 -4.08 12.06 -16.02
CA LEU A 348 -5.00 13.03 -16.61
C LEU A 348 -4.33 13.91 -17.66
N ALA A 349 -3.12 14.43 -17.41
CA ALA A 349 -2.36 15.15 -18.44
C ALA A 349 -2.12 14.29 -19.70
N THR A 350 -1.89 12.98 -19.51
CA THR A 350 -1.76 12.00 -20.59
C THR A 350 -3.08 11.74 -21.30
N ALA A 351 -4.20 11.64 -20.57
CA ALA A 351 -5.55 11.50 -21.12
C ALA A 351 -5.98 12.71 -21.96
N VAL A 352 -5.61 13.94 -21.56
CA VAL A 352 -5.76 15.14 -22.40
C VAL A 352 -4.94 15.03 -23.68
N ARG A 353 -3.69 14.54 -23.59
CA ARG A 353 -2.84 14.35 -24.78
C ARG A 353 -3.41 13.31 -25.76
N ILE A 354 -3.88 12.17 -25.25
CA ILE A 354 -4.51 11.09 -26.03
C ILE A 354 -5.81 11.60 -26.68
N SER A 355 -6.68 12.28 -25.93
CA SER A 355 -7.92 12.88 -26.44
C SER A 355 -7.68 13.86 -27.59
N GLN A 356 -6.60 14.65 -27.51
CA GLN A 356 -6.23 15.56 -28.58
C GLN A 356 -5.66 14.82 -29.81
N SER A 357 -4.97 13.68 -29.64
CA SER A 357 -4.57 12.79 -30.75
C SER A 357 -5.79 12.15 -31.44
N LEU A 358 -6.77 11.71 -30.64
CA LEU A 358 -8.05 11.13 -31.11
C LEU A 358 -9.04 12.18 -31.67
N GLY A 359 -8.69 13.46 -31.61
CA GLY A 359 -9.51 14.54 -32.17
C GLY A 359 -10.71 14.97 -31.33
N PHE A 360 -10.82 14.55 -30.06
CA PHE A 360 -11.98 14.88 -29.20
C PHE A 360 -12.12 16.39 -28.89
N HIS A 361 -11.05 17.16 -29.11
CA HIS A 361 -11.04 18.63 -29.10
C HIS A 361 -11.62 19.30 -30.36
N ARG A 362 -12.05 18.51 -31.36
CA ARG A 362 -12.53 18.98 -32.68
C ARG A 362 -13.89 18.41 -33.07
N LEU A 363 -14.74 18.11 -32.09
CA LEU A 363 -16.01 17.44 -32.34
C LEU A 363 -17.11 18.38 -32.83
N GLY A 364 -16.98 19.71 -32.68
CA GLY A 364 -18.01 20.65 -33.11
C GLY A 364 -19.33 20.49 -32.36
N SER A 365 -20.44 20.83 -33.00
CA SER A 365 -21.77 20.85 -32.38
C SER A 365 -22.55 19.53 -32.56
N PRO A 366 -23.41 19.11 -31.60
CA PRO A 366 -24.23 17.89 -31.74
C PRO A 366 -25.29 17.95 -32.86
N SER A 367 -25.48 19.11 -33.50
CA SER A 367 -26.32 19.30 -34.70
C SER A 367 -25.59 18.99 -36.01
N GLU A 368 -24.26 18.89 -35.98
CA GLU A 368 -23.40 18.57 -37.13
C GLU A 368 -23.08 17.06 -37.20
N ASP A 369 -23.66 16.26 -36.30
CA ASP A 369 -23.43 14.82 -36.19
C ASP A 369 -24.11 14.03 -37.31
N HIS A 370 -23.35 13.23 -38.05
CA HIS A 370 -23.92 12.20 -38.92
C HIS A 370 -24.56 11.08 -38.06
N PRO A 371 -25.82 10.64 -38.30
CA PRO A 371 -26.56 9.73 -37.42
C PRO A 371 -25.81 8.46 -37.01
N ALA A 372 -25.13 7.80 -37.97
CA ALA A 372 -24.36 6.57 -37.72
C ALA A 372 -23.18 6.73 -36.74
N ASN A 373 -22.78 7.97 -36.40
CA ASN A 373 -21.66 8.27 -35.50
C ASN A 373 -22.11 8.97 -34.20
N THR A 374 -23.40 9.22 -33.98
CA THR A 374 -23.91 10.05 -32.87
C THR A 374 -23.44 9.56 -31.50
N VAL A 375 -23.59 8.26 -31.19
CA VAL A 375 -23.15 7.67 -29.91
C VAL A 375 -21.65 7.83 -29.69
N ARG A 376 -20.81 7.46 -30.67
CA ARG A 376 -19.35 7.57 -30.56
C ARG A 376 -18.87 9.02 -30.40
N ARG A 377 -19.50 9.97 -31.08
CA ARG A 377 -19.18 11.41 -30.96
C ARG A 377 -19.67 12.00 -29.63
N GLU A 378 -20.78 11.51 -29.10
CA GLU A 378 -21.28 11.90 -27.78
C GLU A 378 -20.38 11.38 -26.65
N ILE A 379 -19.90 10.13 -26.70
CA ILE A 379 -18.90 9.63 -25.74
C ILE A 379 -17.64 10.51 -25.78
N GLY A 380 -17.17 10.87 -26.98
CA GLY A 380 -16.06 11.81 -27.14
C GLY A 380 -16.32 13.19 -26.51
N ARG A 381 -17.55 13.72 -26.61
CA ARG A 381 -17.96 14.98 -25.94
C ARG A 381 -17.97 14.83 -24.41
N ARG A 382 -18.56 13.75 -23.87
CA ARG A 382 -18.60 13.48 -22.41
C ARG A 382 -17.19 13.43 -21.82
N VAL A 383 -16.31 12.62 -22.42
CA VAL A 383 -14.92 12.47 -21.98
C VAL A 383 -14.13 13.77 -22.11
N TRP A 384 -14.28 14.52 -23.21
CA TRP A 384 -13.62 15.82 -23.37
C TRP A 384 -14.09 16.85 -22.34
N SER A 385 -15.39 16.87 -22.04
CA SER A 385 -16.00 17.74 -21.04
C SER A 385 -15.53 17.40 -19.61
N GLU A 386 -15.36 16.11 -19.28
CA GLU A 386 -14.82 15.69 -17.98
C GLU A 386 -13.36 16.11 -17.80
N LEU A 387 -12.54 15.94 -18.85
CA LEU A 387 -11.16 16.44 -18.83
C LEU A 387 -11.08 17.97 -18.68
N CYS A 388 -12.01 18.73 -19.28
CA CYS A 388 -12.11 20.17 -19.05
C CYS A 388 -12.46 20.49 -17.58
N ILE A 389 -13.46 19.81 -17.00
CA ILE A 389 -13.86 19.99 -15.60
C ILE A 389 -12.68 19.76 -14.66
N GLN A 390 -11.96 18.64 -14.83
CA GLN A 390 -10.88 18.23 -13.95
C GLN A 390 -9.62 19.11 -14.10
N ASP A 391 -9.24 19.48 -15.32
CA ASP A 391 -8.15 20.43 -15.59
C ASP A 391 -8.46 21.81 -14.98
N TRP A 392 -9.64 22.35 -15.25
CA TRP A 392 -10.04 23.69 -14.79
C TRP A 392 -10.22 23.80 -13.28
N PHE A 393 -10.66 22.72 -12.61
CA PHE A 393 -10.71 22.66 -11.16
C PHE A 393 -9.33 22.47 -10.50
N SER A 394 -8.27 22.13 -11.24
CA SER A 394 -6.90 22.07 -10.73
C SER A 394 -6.22 23.45 -10.61
N ILE A 395 -6.67 24.43 -11.40
CA ILE A 395 -6.09 25.79 -11.54
C ILE A 395 -5.79 26.49 -10.18
N PRO A 396 -6.63 26.41 -9.12
CA PRO A 396 -6.35 27.05 -7.84
C PRO A 396 -5.13 26.48 -7.07
N PHE A 397 -4.53 25.40 -7.57
CA PHE A 397 -3.43 24.63 -6.96
C PHE A 397 -2.21 24.54 -7.88
N SER A 398 -2.42 24.33 -9.18
CA SER A 398 -1.38 24.27 -10.21
C SER A 398 -0.98 25.63 -10.76
N GLU A 399 -1.80 26.66 -10.51
CA GLU A 399 -1.76 27.98 -11.17
C GLU A 399 -1.66 27.92 -12.71
N SER A 400 -2.16 26.84 -13.32
CA SER A 400 -2.02 26.56 -14.75
C SER A 400 -3.11 25.59 -15.25
N CYS A 401 -3.33 25.54 -16.56
CA CYS A 401 -4.29 24.64 -17.21
C CYS A 401 -3.70 24.06 -18.50
N LEU A 402 -4.13 22.84 -18.85
CA LEU A 402 -3.75 22.13 -20.07
C LEU A 402 -4.73 22.39 -21.23
N ILE A 403 -5.99 22.71 -20.92
CA ILE A 403 -7.06 22.93 -21.89
C ILE A 403 -7.51 24.40 -21.85
N ARG A 404 -7.18 25.17 -22.90
CA ARG A 404 -7.64 26.56 -23.04
C ARG A 404 -8.83 26.62 -23.99
N GLN A 405 -9.81 27.48 -23.67
CA GLN A 405 -11.05 27.65 -24.44
C GLN A 405 -10.85 28.09 -25.90
N LEU A 406 -9.65 28.54 -26.28
CA LEU A 406 -9.30 28.94 -27.65
C LEU A 406 -8.68 27.80 -28.49
N ASP A 407 -8.38 26.65 -27.90
CA ASP A 407 -7.66 25.54 -28.56
C ASP A 407 -8.59 24.38 -29.01
N PHE A 408 -9.90 24.47 -28.75
CA PHE A 408 -10.90 23.44 -29.10
C PHE A 408 -12.23 24.07 -29.58
N ASN A 409 -13.06 23.29 -30.29
CA ASN A 409 -14.40 23.70 -30.73
C ASN A 409 -15.52 22.70 -30.36
N THR A 410 -15.21 21.72 -29.52
CA THR A 410 -16.15 20.71 -29.01
C THR A 410 -17.17 21.33 -28.06
N ASP A 411 -18.46 21.20 -28.40
CA ASP A 411 -19.58 21.58 -27.54
C ASP A 411 -19.77 20.64 -26.33
N LYS A 412 -20.54 21.11 -25.34
CA LYS A 412 -20.93 20.33 -24.16
C LYS A 412 -21.73 19.07 -24.55
N PRO A 413 -21.68 17.99 -23.74
CA PRO A 413 -22.49 16.78 -23.93
C PRO A 413 -23.99 17.10 -24.05
N ARG A 414 -24.72 16.33 -24.86
CA ARG A 414 -26.17 16.45 -25.03
C ARG A 414 -26.89 16.08 -23.71
N ASN A 415 -27.94 16.81 -23.36
CA ASN A 415 -28.88 16.38 -22.31
C ASN A 415 -29.82 15.34 -22.94
N CYS A 416 -29.43 14.08 -22.93
CA CYS A 416 -30.18 12.97 -23.51
C CYS A 416 -30.16 11.75 -22.59
N MET A 417 -31.07 10.82 -22.84
CA MET A 417 -30.95 9.45 -22.31
C MET A 417 -29.99 8.64 -23.21
N ASP A 418 -29.50 7.51 -22.71
CA ASP A 418 -28.56 6.65 -23.45
C ASP A 418 -29.31 5.68 -24.41
N GLU A 419 -30.60 5.44 -24.16
CA GLU A 419 -31.50 4.58 -24.92
C GLU A 419 -31.88 5.19 -26.28
N ASP A 420 -32.22 6.48 -26.30
CA ASP A 420 -32.78 7.17 -27.48
C ASP A 420 -31.85 8.23 -28.08
N MET A 421 -30.87 8.72 -27.31
CA MET A 421 -29.98 9.83 -27.66
C MET A 421 -30.70 11.14 -28.04
N ILE A 422 -31.99 11.28 -27.73
CA ILE A 422 -32.83 12.45 -28.08
C ILE A 422 -32.50 13.60 -27.13
N SER A 423 -32.37 14.82 -27.67
CA SER A 423 -32.07 15.99 -26.85
C SER A 423 -33.31 16.43 -26.05
N LEU A 424 -33.27 16.21 -24.74
CA LEU A 424 -34.27 16.65 -23.76
C LEU A 424 -33.92 18.04 -23.22
N PRO A 425 -34.91 18.86 -22.80
CA PRO A 425 -34.62 20.16 -22.22
C PRO A 425 -33.99 20.03 -20.82
N ASP A 426 -33.18 21.01 -20.42
CA ASP A 426 -32.37 20.94 -19.18
C ASP A 426 -33.18 20.80 -17.87
N ASN A 427 -34.52 20.92 -17.88
CA ASN A 427 -35.35 20.63 -16.71
C ASN A 427 -35.58 19.12 -16.47
N VAL A 428 -35.31 18.27 -17.46
CA VAL A 428 -35.41 16.81 -17.34
C VAL A 428 -34.05 16.24 -16.92
N PRO A 429 -33.95 15.49 -15.80
CA PRO A 429 -32.70 14.87 -15.38
C PRO A 429 -32.31 13.72 -16.31
N THR A 430 -31.06 13.72 -16.76
CA THR A 430 -30.40 12.64 -17.48
C THR A 430 -28.98 12.44 -16.95
N ILE A 431 -28.31 11.36 -17.38
CA ILE A 431 -26.95 11.00 -16.95
C ILE A 431 -25.91 12.12 -17.19
N THR A 432 -26.18 13.09 -18.07
CA THR A 432 -25.27 14.23 -18.32
C THR A 432 -25.68 15.53 -17.61
N SER A 433 -26.86 15.64 -16.99
CA SER A 433 -27.38 16.94 -16.49
C SER A 433 -26.50 17.58 -15.41
N TYR A 434 -26.04 16.79 -14.43
CA TYR A 434 -25.12 17.27 -13.38
C TYR A 434 -23.79 17.72 -13.99
N HIS A 435 -23.18 16.85 -14.78
CA HIS A 435 -21.92 17.08 -15.47
C HIS A 435 -21.95 18.32 -16.40
N ARG A 436 -23.02 18.49 -17.20
CA ARG A 436 -23.26 19.66 -18.08
C ARG A 436 -23.24 20.99 -17.34
N PHE A 437 -23.78 21.02 -16.11
CA PHE A 437 -23.79 22.22 -15.27
C PHE A 437 -22.48 22.39 -14.48
N LEU A 438 -21.86 21.29 -14.05
CA LEU A 438 -20.54 21.31 -13.42
C LEU A 438 -19.46 21.86 -14.36
N TYR A 439 -19.57 21.60 -15.67
CA TYR A 439 -18.76 22.24 -16.71
C TYR A 439 -18.91 23.77 -16.71
N ASP A 440 -20.12 24.32 -16.60
CA ASP A 440 -20.32 25.78 -16.55
C ASP A 440 -19.73 26.40 -15.27
N VAL A 441 -19.75 25.65 -14.16
CA VAL A 441 -19.08 26.03 -12.90
C VAL A 441 -17.55 26.01 -13.08
N ALA A 442 -17.01 25.01 -13.79
CA ALA A 442 -15.59 24.87 -14.08
C ALA A 442 -15.07 25.94 -15.05
N LEU A 443 -15.86 26.31 -16.06
CA LEU A 443 -15.55 27.31 -17.11
C LEU A 443 -15.13 28.68 -16.53
N LEU A 444 -15.61 29.01 -15.33
CA LEU A 444 -15.28 30.25 -14.61
C LEU A 444 -13.85 30.29 -14.06
N MET A 445 -13.21 29.14 -13.80
CA MET A 445 -11.85 29.06 -13.23
C MET A 445 -10.75 29.57 -14.18
N PRO A 446 -10.64 29.10 -15.46
CA PRO A 446 -9.66 29.65 -16.39
C PRO A 446 -9.97 31.11 -16.77
N GLN A 447 -11.25 31.50 -16.85
CA GLN A 447 -11.61 32.90 -17.09
C GLN A 447 -11.13 33.82 -15.96
N MET A 448 -11.29 33.39 -14.71
CA MET A 448 -10.75 34.09 -13.54
C MET A 448 -9.22 34.11 -13.56
N HIS A 449 -8.57 32.99 -13.87
CA HIS A 449 -7.11 32.91 -13.94
C HIS A 449 -6.52 33.89 -14.98
N ASP A 450 -7.09 33.94 -16.19
CA ASP A 450 -6.67 34.88 -17.23
C ASP A 450 -6.81 36.34 -16.78
N ASP A 451 -7.96 36.71 -16.20
CA ASP A 451 -8.22 38.05 -15.66
C ASP A 451 -7.26 38.44 -14.52
N LEU A 452 -7.00 37.50 -13.59
CA LEU A 452 -6.05 37.69 -12.48
C LEU A 452 -4.60 37.80 -12.95
N SER A 453 -4.23 37.08 -14.02
CA SER A 453 -2.90 37.12 -14.62
C SER A 453 -2.65 38.40 -15.44
N ARG A 454 -3.70 39.00 -16.01
CA ARG A 454 -3.64 40.32 -16.69
C ARG A 454 -3.66 41.51 -15.72
N SER A 455 -4.04 41.28 -14.46
CA SER A 455 -4.19 42.32 -13.44
C SER A 455 -2.86 42.68 -12.76
N ASN A 456 -2.47 43.96 -12.78
CA ASN A 456 -1.17 44.41 -12.26
C ASN A 456 -1.13 44.73 -10.75
N THR A 457 -2.27 44.93 -10.08
CA THR A 457 -2.30 45.30 -8.65
C THR A 457 -3.04 44.27 -7.79
N VAL A 458 -2.73 44.23 -6.50
CA VAL A 458 -3.42 43.36 -5.52
C VAL A 458 -4.92 43.71 -5.43
N TYR A 459 -5.27 45.00 -5.46
CA TYR A 459 -6.66 45.45 -5.37
C TYR A 459 -7.47 45.13 -6.63
N THR A 460 -6.92 45.33 -7.84
CA THR A 460 -7.61 44.93 -9.08
C THR A 460 -7.77 43.42 -9.18
N LYS A 461 -6.77 42.63 -8.73
CA LYS A 461 -6.92 41.17 -8.59
C LYS A 461 -8.06 40.82 -7.63
N TYR A 462 -8.20 41.55 -6.53
CA TYR A 462 -9.29 41.32 -5.57
C TYR A 462 -10.68 41.68 -6.11
N GLU A 463 -10.78 42.76 -6.89
CA GLU A 463 -12.00 43.14 -7.61
C GLU A 463 -12.47 42.01 -8.54
N HIS A 464 -11.55 41.41 -9.31
CA HIS A 464 -11.87 40.22 -10.10
C HIS A 464 -12.34 39.05 -9.22
N VAL A 465 -11.72 38.76 -8.07
CA VAL A 465 -12.19 37.71 -7.15
C VAL A 465 -13.64 37.94 -6.70
N LEU A 466 -14.00 39.16 -6.30
CA LEU A 466 -15.39 39.51 -5.93
C LEU A 466 -16.36 39.39 -7.11
N ARG A 467 -15.92 39.77 -8.32
CA ARG A 467 -16.69 39.60 -9.56
C ARG A 467 -16.94 38.13 -9.89
N TYR A 468 -15.96 37.25 -9.69
CA TYR A 468 -16.10 35.81 -9.95
C TYR A 468 -16.90 35.07 -8.86
N ASP A 469 -16.82 35.47 -7.58
CA ASP A 469 -17.76 35.02 -6.54
C ASP A 469 -19.20 35.38 -6.91
N THR A 470 -19.44 36.62 -7.33
CA THR A 470 -20.76 37.09 -7.79
C THR A 470 -21.26 36.30 -9.00
N ARG A 471 -20.40 36.01 -9.99
CA ARG A 471 -20.73 35.15 -11.15
C ARG A 471 -21.08 33.73 -10.69
N MET A 472 -20.29 33.13 -9.80
CA MET A 472 -20.50 31.76 -9.33
C MET A 472 -21.80 31.62 -8.52
N ARG A 473 -22.12 32.58 -7.63
CA ARG A 473 -23.41 32.65 -6.94
C ARG A 473 -24.57 32.82 -7.92
N THR A 474 -24.42 33.65 -8.93
CA THR A 474 -25.45 33.91 -9.95
C THR A 474 -25.71 32.68 -10.83
N LEU A 475 -24.68 31.91 -11.13
CA LEU A 475 -24.78 30.60 -11.79
C LEU A 475 -25.54 29.61 -10.90
N ALA A 476 -25.04 29.36 -9.68
CA ALA A 476 -25.58 28.37 -8.74
C ALA A 476 -26.96 28.69 -8.15
N SER A 477 -27.50 29.91 -8.31
CA SER A 477 -28.84 30.29 -7.84
C SER A 477 -29.87 30.48 -8.95
N LYS A 478 -29.53 31.24 -10.01
CA LYS A 478 -30.48 31.59 -11.07
C LYS A 478 -30.46 30.58 -12.22
N HIS A 479 -29.27 30.15 -12.64
CA HIS A 479 -29.03 29.38 -13.86
C HIS A 479 -28.93 27.86 -13.63
N VAL A 480 -28.88 27.40 -12.38
CA VAL A 480 -28.93 25.97 -12.05
C VAL A 480 -30.23 25.34 -12.62
N PRO A 481 -30.13 24.19 -13.32
CA PRO A 481 -31.28 23.49 -13.89
C PRO A 481 -32.38 23.15 -12.86
N PRO A 482 -33.68 23.16 -13.21
CA PRO A 482 -34.77 22.84 -12.29
C PRO A 482 -34.64 21.49 -11.58
N CYS A 483 -34.18 20.45 -12.28
CA CYS A 483 -33.93 19.13 -11.67
C CYS A 483 -32.85 19.19 -10.57
N LEU A 484 -31.86 20.07 -10.70
CA LEU A 484 -30.74 20.27 -9.76
C LEU A 484 -30.99 21.39 -8.71
N LYS A 485 -32.17 22.04 -8.72
CA LYS A 485 -32.58 22.98 -7.66
C LYS A 485 -33.09 22.22 -6.43
N SER A 486 -32.85 22.76 -5.24
CA SER A 486 -33.52 22.29 -4.03
C SER A 486 -35.01 22.70 -4.08
N ALA A 487 -35.84 21.73 -4.46
CA ALA A 487 -37.28 21.83 -4.68
C ALA A 487 -37.90 20.45 -4.42
N ALA A 488 -39.23 20.32 -4.56
CA ALA A 488 -39.86 19.00 -4.59
C ALA A 488 -39.20 18.08 -5.65
N LEU A 489 -39.31 16.77 -5.42
CA LEU A 489 -38.93 15.74 -6.40
C LEU A 489 -40.18 15.38 -7.19
N GLU A 490 -40.10 15.43 -8.52
CA GLU A 490 -41.18 14.94 -9.37
C GLU A 490 -41.23 13.40 -9.32
N PRO A 491 -42.42 12.77 -9.22
CA PRO A 491 -42.54 11.33 -9.27
C PRO A 491 -41.96 10.74 -10.56
N GLY A 492 -41.12 9.71 -10.43
CA GLY A 492 -40.47 9.04 -11.56
C GLY A 492 -39.13 9.63 -12.01
N TRP A 493 -38.58 10.63 -11.31
CA TRP A 493 -37.18 11.03 -11.53
C TRP A 493 -36.17 9.99 -10.98
N PRO A 494 -34.97 9.89 -11.57
CA PRO A 494 -33.95 8.93 -11.14
C PRO A 494 -33.49 9.11 -9.69
N GLN A 495 -33.17 8.00 -9.03
CA GLN A 495 -32.75 7.95 -7.62
C GLN A 495 -31.52 8.81 -7.29
N TYR A 496 -30.68 9.13 -8.27
CA TYR A 496 -29.49 9.97 -8.06
C TYR A 496 -29.77 11.47 -7.98
N VAL A 497 -30.97 11.95 -8.32
CA VAL A 497 -31.26 13.40 -8.37
C VAL A 497 -31.09 14.11 -7.01
N PRO A 498 -31.50 13.55 -5.86
CA PRO A 498 -31.14 14.08 -4.53
C PRO A 498 -29.63 14.16 -4.31
N TRP A 499 -28.90 13.07 -4.57
CA TRP A 499 -27.45 13.01 -4.41
C TRP A 499 -26.72 14.04 -5.28
N ALA A 500 -27.20 14.25 -6.53
CA ALA A 500 -26.68 15.27 -7.45
C ALA A 500 -26.93 16.71 -6.96
N ARG A 501 -28.08 16.99 -6.33
CA ARG A 501 -28.39 18.30 -5.70
C ARG A 501 -27.44 18.59 -4.52
N HIS A 502 -27.16 17.59 -3.69
CA HIS A 502 -26.19 17.71 -2.58
C HIS A 502 -24.77 17.90 -3.10
N CYS A 503 -24.32 17.06 -4.04
CA CYS A 503 -23.02 17.16 -4.70
C CYS A 503 -22.80 18.53 -5.34
N LEU A 504 -23.81 19.08 -6.01
CA LEU A 504 -23.72 20.39 -6.63
C LEU A 504 -23.64 21.51 -5.60
N THR A 505 -24.38 21.40 -4.49
CA THR A 505 -24.36 22.37 -3.38
C THR A 505 -22.99 22.39 -2.70
N ILE A 506 -22.46 21.21 -2.37
CA ILE A 506 -21.13 21.00 -1.78
C ILE A 506 -20.03 21.51 -2.74
N SER A 507 -20.10 21.13 -4.02
CA SER A 507 -19.12 21.54 -5.03
C SER A 507 -19.15 23.04 -5.29
N SER A 508 -20.32 23.66 -5.43
CA SER A 508 -20.45 25.10 -5.69
C SER A 508 -19.96 25.93 -4.51
N ALA A 509 -20.30 25.52 -3.27
CA ALA A 509 -19.79 26.16 -2.07
C ALA A 509 -18.26 26.03 -1.95
N HIS A 510 -17.70 24.85 -2.22
CA HIS A 510 -16.25 24.66 -2.25
C HIS A 510 -15.57 25.53 -3.33
N LYS A 511 -16.12 25.63 -4.54
CA LYS A 511 -15.54 26.47 -5.61
C LYS A 511 -15.61 27.97 -5.31
N ILE A 512 -16.57 28.44 -4.49
CA ILE A 512 -16.54 29.78 -3.89
C ILE A 512 -15.32 29.99 -2.98
N ILE A 513 -14.96 29.01 -2.14
CA ILE A 513 -13.73 29.07 -1.33
C ILE A 513 -12.49 29.12 -2.24
N MET A 514 -12.50 28.39 -3.36
CA MET A 514 -11.39 28.36 -4.32
C MET A 514 -11.19 29.68 -5.08
N VAL A 515 -12.28 30.35 -5.51
CA VAL A 515 -12.23 31.72 -6.06
C VAL A 515 -11.53 32.67 -5.09
N HIS A 516 -11.81 32.52 -3.80
CA HIS A 516 -11.26 33.35 -2.74
C HIS A 516 -9.88 32.92 -2.21
N ARG A 517 -9.33 31.77 -2.64
CA ARG A 517 -8.16 31.10 -2.04
C ARG A 517 -6.96 32.04 -1.85
N LYS A 518 -6.55 32.75 -2.91
CA LYS A 518 -5.34 33.62 -2.89
C LYS A 518 -5.42 34.82 -1.94
N PHE A 519 -6.62 35.22 -1.51
CA PHE A 519 -6.84 36.36 -0.61
C PHE A 519 -7.27 35.92 0.80
N LEU A 520 -7.45 34.62 1.03
CA LEU A 520 -7.98 34.10 2.28
C LEU A 520 -7.08 34.41 3.47
N TRP A 521 -5.77 34.22 3.34
CA TRP A 521 -4.84 34.58 4.41
C TRP A 521 -4.76 36.10 4.65
N GLN A 522 -4.62 36.87 3.58
CA GLN A 522 -4.59 38.34 3.64
C GLN A 522 -5.86 38.94 4.28
N SER A 523 -6.99 38.24 4.22
CA SER A 523 -8.23 38.65 4.90
C SER A 523 -8.19 38.57 6.44
N PHE A 524 -7.21 37.90 7.04
CA PHE A 524 -7.00 37.91 8.49
C PHE A 524 -6.13 39.08 8.96
N THR A 525 -5.22 39.58 8.12
CA THR A 525 -4.26 40.65 8.46
C THR A 525 -4.67 42.03 7.93
N ASN A 526 -5.33 42.10 6.76
CA ASN A 526 -5.76 43.35 6.14
C ASN A 526 -7.31 43.44 6.07
N PRO A 527 -7.94 44.43 6.73
CA PRO A 527 -9.39 44.63 6.70
C PRO A 527 -10.01 44.78 5.30
N ALA A 528 -9.24 45.27 4.31
CA ALA A 528 -9.71 45.45 2.93
C ALA A 528 -10.21 44.14 2.28
N PHE A 529 -9.63 43.00 2.67
CA PHE A 529 -10.03 41.68 2.14
C PHE A 529 -11.01 40.95 3.06
N SER A 530 -11.51 41.57 4.13
CA SER A 530 -12.33 40.91 5.18
C SER A 530 -13.63 40.27 4.68
N VAL A 531 -14.17 40.69 3.54
CA VAL A 531 -15.30 40.02 2.85
C VAL A 531 -14.96 38.56 2.53
N THR A 532 -13.72 38.28 2.11
CA THR A 532 -13.22 36.93 1.84
C THR A 532 -13.43 35.99 3.03
N ARG A 533 -13.07 36.43 4.24
CA ARG A 533 -13.23 35.62 5.46
C ARG A 533 -14.70 35.28 5.71
N LYS A 534 -15.59 36.27 5.56
CA LYS A 534 -17.04 36.10 5.71
C LYS A 534 -17.60 35.13 4.67
N THR A 535 -17.20 35.29 3.40
CA THR A 535 -17.58 34.42 2.29
C THR A 535 -17.13 32.97 2.51
N CYS A 536 -15.87 32.73 2.84
CA CYS A 536 -15.35 31.37 3.03
C CYS A 536 -15.98 30.66 4.24
N ILE A 537 -16.25 31.38 5.33
CA ILE A 537 -16.98 30.82 6.50
C ILE A 537 -18.42 30.48 6.12
N ALA A 538 -19.12 31.34 5.36
CA ALA A 538 -20.47 31.05 4.88
C ALA A 538 -20.51 29.84 3.93
N ALA A 539 -19.52 29.71 3.05
CA ALA A 539 -19.38 28.56 2.16
C ALA A 539 -19.07 27.26 2.92
N SER A 540 -18.15 27.29 3.90
CA SER A 540 -17.84 26.15 4.77
C SER A 540 -19.09 25.63 5.50
N LYS A 541 -19.92 26.55 6.01
CA LYS A 541 -21.21 26.24 6.66
C LYS A 541 -22.25 25.64 5.71
N THR A 542 -22.19 25.94 4.41
CA THR A 542 -23.03 25.30 3.40
C THR A 542 -22.56 23.88 3.09
N ILE A 543 -21.24 23.66 2.98
CA ILE A 543 -20.65 22.31 2.78
C ILE A 543 -21.04 21.39 3.93
N ILE A 544 -20.76 21.78 5.18
CA ILE A 544 -21.02 20.95 6.38
C ILE A 544 -22.52 20.64 6.54
N ARG A 545 -23.42 21.59 6.21
CA ARG A 545 -24.86 21.32 6.23
C ARG A 545 -25.27 20.33 5.14
N ALA A 546 -24.88 20.57 3.90
CA ALA A 546 -25.25 19.72 2.78
C ALA A 546 -24.64 18.30 2.89
N GLN A 547 -23.47 18.14 3.50
CA GLN A 547 -22.93 16.82 3.83
C GLN A 547 -23.80 16.09 4.85
N LYS A 548 -24.27 16.79 5.90
CA LYS A 548 -25.18 16.21 6.90
C LYS A 548 -26.55 15.85 6.32
N GLU A 549 -27.03 16.62 5.34
CA GLU A 549 -28.26 16.31 4.60
C GLU A 549 -28.06 15.10 3.67
N ALA A 550 -26.94 15.04 2.92
CA ALA A 550 -26.58 13.89 2.07
C ALA A 550 -26.42 12.57 2.84
N ALA A 551 -25.94 12.62 4.08
CA ALA A 551 -25.79 11.45 4.96
C ALA A 551 -27.11 10.86 5.48
N ILE A 552 -28.26 11.45 5.12
CA ILE A 552 -29.60 10.92 5.43
C ILE A 552 -30.18 10.14 4.23
N ASP A 553 -29.75 10.47 3.00
CA ASP A 553 -30.33 9.96 1.75
C ASP A 553 -29.69 8.65 1.24
N ASP A 554 -28.99 7.91 2.13
CA ASP A 554 -28.31 6.60 1.93
C ASP A 554 -27.60 6.44 0.56
N GLY A 555 -26.93 7.51 0.14
CA GLY A 555 -26.31 7.63 -1.19
C GLY A 555 -24.85 7.15 -1.27
N PRO A 556 -24.25 7.18 -2.48
CA PRO A 556 -22.88 6.76 -2.69
C PRO A 556 -21.85 7.60 -1.92
N GLU A 557 -20.82 6.94 -1.40
CA GLU A 557 -19.69 7.51 -0.67
C GLU A 557 -18.73 8.24 -1.64
N LEU A 558 -19.06 9.48 -2.01
CA LEU A 558 -18.29 10.26 -2.98
C LEU A 558 -17.13 11.02 -2.31
N TRP A 559 -15.92 10.91 -2.88
CA TRP A 559 -14.67 11.47 -2.32
C TRP A 559 -14.75 12.97 -1.98
N ILE A 560 -15.55 13.75 -2.72
CA ILE A 560 -15.76 15.17 -2.48
C ILE A 560 -16.43 15.48 -1.14
N TYR A 561 -17.24 14.57 -0.60
CA TYR A 561 -17.89 14.74 0.70
C TYR A 561 -16.86 14.81 1.83
N HIS A 562 -15.83 13.96 1.78
CA HIS A 562 -14.75 13.96 2.75
C HIS A 562 -13.79 15.13 2.47
N ALA A 563 -13.25 15.20 1.24
CA ALA A 563 -12.21 16.18 0.87
C ALA A 563 -12.66 17.64 1.03
N PHE A 564 -13.89 17.99 0.64
CA PHE A 564 -14.36 19.38 0.71
C PHE A 564 -14.82 19.75 2.12
N SER A 565 -15.23 18.78 2.95
CA SER A 565 -15.61 19.01 4.35
C SER A 565 -14.39 19.14 5.27
N VAL A 566 -13.30 18.41 5.00
CA VAL A 566 -11.99 18.70 5.61
C VAL A 566 -11.50 20.10 5.20
N ALA A 567 -11.59 20.44 3.90
CA ALA A 567 -11.24 21.78 3.43
C ALA A 567 -12.09 22.90 4.07
N ALA A 568 -13.37 22.64 4.36
CA ALA A 568 -14.27 23.53 5.09
C ALA A 568 -13.88 23.66 6.58
N GLY A 569 -13.65 22.53 7.27
CA GLY A 569 -13.28 22.48 8.69
C GLY A 569 -11.95 23.17 8.97
N ILE A 570 -10.94 23.02 8.09
CA ILE A 570 -9.67 23.76 8.18
C ILE A 570 -9.91 25.28 8.22
N LYS A 571 -11.02 25.82 7.67
CA LYS A 571 -11.32 27.27 7.71
C LYS A 571 -12.11 27.70 8.94
N CYS A 572 -12.85 26.80 9.58
CA CYS A 572 -13.68 27.10 10.75
C CYS A 572 -14.08 25.82 11.51
N ASP A 573 -13.61 25.69 12.75
CA ASP A 573 -13.89 24.58 13.67
C ASP A 573 -15.21 24.70 14.47
N GLU A 574 -16.01 25.75 14.22
CA GLU A 574 -17.37 25.98 14.78
C GLU A 574 -17.50 26.08 16.32
N GLN A 575 -16.41 25.98 17.10
CA GLN A 575 -16.48 26.02 18.57
C GLN A 575 -17.03 27.35 19.13
N LYS A 576 -17.54 27.28 20.36
CA LYS A 576 -18.26 28.38 21.05
C LYS A 576 -17.65 28.60 22.44
N PRO A 577 -17.54 29.86 22.91
CA PRO A 577 -18.03 31.10 22.29
C PRO A 577 -17.20 31.59 21.10
N SER A 578 -15.98 31.09 20.94
CA SER A 578 -15.07 31.36 19.83
C SER A 578 -14.53 30.06 19.25
N CYS A 579 -14.31 30.03 17.94
CA CYS A 579 -13.59 28.94 17.30
C CYS A 579 -12.09 28.98 17.67
N LEU A 580 -11.46 27.80 17.80
CA LEU A 580 -10.04 27.63 18.19
C LEU A 580 -9.14 28.56 17.39
N ARG A 581 -9.32 28.60 16.06
CA ARG A 581 -8.48 29.39 15.15
C ARG A 581 -8.61 30.92 15.35
N CYS A 582 -9.68 31.40 15.99
CA CYS A 582 -9.78 32.79 16.46
C CYS A 582 -9.16 32.97 17.85
N GLN A 583 -9.33 31.99 18.74
CA GLN A 583 -8.84 32.01 20.12
C GLN A 583 -7.31 31.99 20.20
N GLU A 584 -6.65 31.08 19.48
CA GLU A 584 -5.18 31.03 19.28
C GLU A 584 -4.60 32.40 18.88
N ARG A 585 -5.33 33.09 18.00
CA ARG A 585 -4.90 34.34 17.35
C ARG A 585 -5.33 35.60 18.10
N LYS A 586 -5.98 35.46 19.26
CA LYS A 586 -6.46 36.56 20.12
C LYS A 586 -7.32 37.60 19.38
N VAL A 587 -8.00 37.19 18.30
CA VAL A 587 -8.91 38.04 17.51
C VAL A 587 -10.35 37.75 17.89
N GLN A 588 -11.14 38.81 18.10
CA GLN A 588 -12.54 38.66 18.51
C GLN A 588 -13.32 37.88 17.44
N CYS A 589 -13.77 36.67 17.80
CA CYS A 589 -14.55 35.83 16.93
C CYS A 589 -15.92 36.51 16.67
N PRO A 590 -16.38 36.64 15.40
CA PRO A 590 -17.71 37.22 15.11
C PRO A 590 -18.87 36.32 15.56
N GLY A 591 -18.57 35.12 16.08
CA GLY A 591 -19.52 34.22 16.73
C GLY A 591 -20.44 33.44 15.80
N TYR A 592 -21.14 32.48 16.40
CA TYR A 592 -22.26 31.78 15.77
C TYR A 592 -23.56 32.57 16.04
N GLN A 593 -23.90 33.51 15.17
CA GLN A 593 -25.22 34.14 15.20
C GLN A 593 -26.28 33.17 14.67
N ARG A 594 -27.04 32.56 15.58
CA ARG A 594 -28.28 31.84 15.26
C ARG A 594 -29.38 32.88 15.05
N ASN A 595 -29.68 33.22 13.80
CA ASN A 595 -30.75 34.17 13.45
C ASN A 595 -32.15 33.58 13.74
N LEU A 596 -32.49 33.50 15.03
CA LEU A 596 -33.81 33.12 15.53
C LEU A 596 -34.81 34.24 15.24
N ARG A 597 -35.48 34.17 14.08
CA ARG A 597 -36.74 34.90 13.88
C ARG A 597 -37.84 34.16 14.66
N TRP A 598 -38.60 34.90 15.48
CA TRP A 598 -39.80 34.36 16.11
C TRP A 598 -40.81 33.93 15.04
N SER A 599 -41.27 32.68 15.11
CA SER A 599 -42.40 32.20 14.32
C SER A 599 -43.65 32.14 15.19
N SER A 600 -44.64 32.97 14.87
CA SER A 600 -45.95 32.95 15.54
C SER A 600 -46.76 31.68 15.25
N LYS A 601 -46.34 30.86 14.27
CA LYS A 601 -47.03 29.65 13.81
C LYS A 601 -47.22 28.57 14.89
N HIS A 602 -46.49 28.64 16.01
CA HIS A 602 -46.52 27.63 17.07
C HIS A 602 -46.95 28.16 18.44
N GLN A 603 -47.42 29.41 18.54
CA GLN A 603 -47.91 29.99 19.79
C GLN A 603 -49.31 29.44 20.13
N ARG A 604 -49.36 28.23 20.71
CA ARG A 604 -50.62 27.68 21.27
C ARG A 604 -51.09 28.55 22.42
N ARG A 605 -52.29 29.15 22.27
CA ARG A 605 -52.98 29.81 23.37
C ARG A 605 -53.42 28.76 24.39
N LEU A 606 -52.88 28.82 25.60
CA LEU A 606 -53.29 27.95 26.71
C LEU A 606 -54.60 28.46 27.31
N GLU A 607 -55.72 27.97 26.80
CA GLU A 607 -57.03 28.19 27.40
C GLU A 607 -57.25 27.15 28.52
N ILE A 608 -56.98 27.55 29.76
CA ILE A 608 -57.28 26.75 30.95
C ILE A 608 -58.78 26.80 31.21
N GLY A 609 -59.48 25.72 30.89
CA GLY A 609 -60.92 25.61 31.09
C GLY A 609 -61.31 25.35 32.54
N SER A 610 -62.31 26.08 33.03
CA SER A 610 -63.21 25.60 34.07
C SER A 610 -64.62 26.16 33.84
N GLN A 611 -65.62 25.51 34.44
CA GLN A 611 -67.04 25.80 34.27
C GLN A 611 -67.43 27.09 35.04
N ARG A 612 -68.55 27.81 34.82
CA ARG A 612 -69.92 27.36 34.46
C ARG A 612 -70.81 28.57 34.07
N THR A 613 -72.00 28.30 33.51
CA THR A 613 -73.25 29.15 33.52
C THR A 613 -73.33 30.55 32.86
N SER A 614 -74.11 30.60 31.77
CA SER A 614 -75.20 31.58 31.44
C SER A 614 -75.00 33.12 31.56
N SER A 615 -74.87 33.76 30.40
CA SER A 615 -75.64 34.95 29.94
C SER A 615 -76.18 36.00 30.94
N ARG A 616 -75.58 37.21 30.92
CA ARG A 616 -76.31 38.49 30.75
C ARG A 616 -75.34 39.67 30.48
N SER A 617 -75.85 40.70 29.81
CA SER A 617 -75.20 42.00 29.56
C SER A 617 -75.84 43.09 30.47
N PRO A 618 -75.40 44.37 30.45
CA PRO A 618 -74.04 44.95 30.31
C PRO A 618 -73.78 46.01 31.44
N VAL A 619 -72.89 47.01 31.19
CA VAL A 619 -72.88 48.42 31.72
C VAL A 619 -71.80 48.86 32.76
N ALA A 620 -71.20 50.02 32.45
CA ALA A 620 -70.59 51.07 33.31
C ALA A 620 -69.21 50.91 34.03
N SER A 621 -68.24 51.66 33.49
CA SER A 621 -67.46 52.76 34.13
C SER A 621 -66.44 52.58 35.27
N SER A 622 -65.29 53.24 35.03
CA SER A 622 -64.53 54.17 35.91
C SER A 622 -63.62 53.68 37.06
N SER A 623 -62.35 54.09 36.93
CA SER A 623 -61.51 54.84 37.89
C SER A 623 -60.79 54.17 39.07
N THR A 624 -59.45 54.24 39.00
CA THR A 624 -58.47 54.68 40.04
C THR A 624 -58.32 53.97 41.39
N GLY A 625 -57.07 53.61 41.70
CA GLY A 625 -56.37 54.16 42.89
C GLY A 625 -55.93 53.20 44.01
N GLY A 626 -54.87 53.58 44.74
CA GLY A 626 -54.33 52.90 45.94
C GLY A 626 -53.29 51.81 45.60
N GLN A 627 -52.05 51.75 46.13
CA GLN A 627 -51.50 51.95 47.48
C GLN A 627 -51.94 50.91 48.52
N VAL A 628 -51.13 50.43 49.49
CA VAL A 628 -49.65 50.41 49.73
C VAL A 628 -49.42 49.38 50.85
N ALA A 629 -48.35 48.57 50.80
CA ALA A 629 -47.66 48.01 51.99
C ALA A 629 -46.39 47.20 51.61
N SER A 630 -45.38 47.26 52.48
CA SER A 630 -44.12 46.49 52.43
C SER A 630 -43.81 46.02 53.88
N PRO A 631 -42.66 45.36 54.20
CA PRO A 631 -41.65 44.71 53.36
C PRO A 631 -41.27 43.27 53.82
N ASN A 632 -40.49 42.52 53.04
CA ASN A 632 -39.19 42.03 53.55
C ASN A 632 -38.20 41.48 52.50
N GLN A 633 -36.93 41.77 52.78
CA GLN A 633 -35.67 41.07 52.42
C GLN A 633 -35.30 40.69 50.97
N ARG A 634 -34.38 41.51 50.45
CA ARG A 634 -33.02 41.16 49.96
C ARG A 634 -32.82 40.55 48.56
N GLN A 635 -32.04 41.32 47.79
CA GLN A 635 -30.90 40.90 46.95
C GLN A 635 -31.18 40.22 45.60
N ASN A 636 -30.50 40.57 44.49
CA ASN A 636 -29.75 41.82 44.23
C ASN A 636 -29.47 42.00 42.72
N GLU A 637 -30.35 42.67 41.97
CA GLU A 637 -30.12 42.90 40.53
C GLU A 637 -30.88 44.13 40.00
N GLU A 638 -30.16 45.07 39.38
CA GLU A 638 -30.43 45.67 38.05
C GLU A 638 -29.70 47.02 37.84
N LEU A 639 -29.26 47.22 36.58
CA LEU A 639 -29.13 48.45 35.77
C LEU A 639 -28.62 49.79 36.35
N ILE A 640 -28.00 50.59 35.47
CA ILE A 640 -28.62 51.86 34.97
C ILE A 640 -27.94 52.39 33.69
N ILE A 641 -28.71 52.34 32.60
CA ILE A 641 -29.00 53.38 31.58
C ILE A 641 -27.88 54.35 31.15
N ILE A 642 -27.64 54.43 29.82
CA ILE A 642 -27.72 55.69 29.05
C ILE A 642 -28.54 55.44 27.77
N HIS A 643 -29.34 56.43 27.35
CA HIS A 643 -30.24 56.40 26.19
C HIS A 643 -29.67 57.20 24.99
N ASP A 644 -30.21 56.91 23.80
CA ASP A 644 -30.33 57.77 22.60
C ASP A 644 -29.11 58.53 22.03
N TYR A 645 -28.84 58.31 20.74
CA TYR A 645 -29.34 59.21 19.68
C TYR A 645 -29.19 58.56 18.29
N ALA A 646 -30.20 58.74 17.41
CA ALA A 646 -30.13 58.39 15.99
C ALA A 646 -29.96 59.67 15.13
N PRO A 647 -29.56 59.57 13.85
CA PRO A 647 -30.62 59.49 12.83
C PRO A 647 -30.30 58.71 11.53
N THR A 648 -31.40 58.36 10.83
CA THR A 648 -31.57 58.13 9.38
C THR A 648 -30.86 56.97 8.66
N LEU A 649 -31.70 56.15 8.01
CA LEU A 649 -31.40 55.12 7.01
C LEU A 649 -31.68 55.63 5.58
N ALA A 650 -31.15 54.93 4.59
CA ALA A 650 -31.81 54.68 3.30
C ALA A 650 -31.28 53.38 2.69
N ASP A 651 -32.10 52.32 2.75
CA ASP A 651 -32.41 51.20 1.83
C ASP A 651 -31.42 50.78 0.70
N ASP A 652 -31.42 49.54 0.18
CA ASP A 652 -32.39 48.44 0.31
C ASP A 652 -31.72 47.06 0.15
N ALA A 653 -32.26 46.01 0.81
CA ALA A 653 -32.00 44.60 0.51
C ALA A 653 -32.91 43.62 1.30
N THR A 654 -34.05 43.22 0.73
CA THR A 654 -34.75 41.94 1.02
C THR A 654 -34.80 41.10 -0.28
N VAL A 655 -35.06 39.79 -0.36
CA VAL A 655 -36.10 38.91 0.22
C VAL A 655 -35.63 37.44 0.11
N PHE A 656 -36.08 36.53 0.99
CA PHE A 656 -36.55 35.15 0.67
C PHE A 656 -37.02 34.42 1.94
N GLN A 657 -38.32 34.03 1.99
CA GLN A 657 -38.94 33.15 3.00
C GLN A 657 -40.20 32.47 2.41
N ASN A 658 -40.72 31.46 3.13
CA ASN A 658 -41.89 30.59 2.83
C ASN A 658 -41.59 29.50 1.77
N VAL A 659 -42.20 28.31 1.79
CA VAL A 659 -43.48 27.85 2.36
C VAL A 659 -43.31 26.55 3.21
N ASP A 660 -44.25 26.26 4.11
CA ASP A 660 -44.30 25.03 4.95
C ASP A 660 -45.41 24.04 4.54
N ASN A 661 -45.26 22.74 4.88
CA ASN A 661 -46.17 21.88 5.69
C ASN A 661 -45.79 20.38 5.46
N VAL A 662 -45.23 19.62 6.42
CA VAL A 662 -45.87 18.97 7.60
C VAL A 662 -46.85 17.87 7.15
N PRO A 663 -46.64 16.59 7.56
CA PRO A 663 -46.57 16.19 8.97
C PRO A 663 -45.36 15.36 9.45
N THR A 664 -45.18 15.32 10.77
CA THR A 664 -44.16 14.54 11.48
C THR A 664 -44.74 13.99 12.79
N SER A 665 -44.49 12.72 13.06
CA SER A 665 -44.62 12.04 14.36
C SER A 665 -43.73 10.79 14.31
N VAL A 666 -43.01 10.38 15.35
CA VAL A 666 -43.11 10.68 16.79
C VAL A 666 -41.81 11.29 17.32
N ALA A 667 -41.86 11.99 18.45
CA ALA A 667 -40.69 12.53 19.16
C ALA A 667 -40.51 11.86 20.53
N LEU A 668 -39.26 11.67 20.95
CA LEU A 668 -38.85 11.45 22.34
C LEU A 668 -37.71 12.40 22.71
N GLN A 669 -37.46 12.56 24.02
CA GLN A 669 -36.72 13.69 24.60
C GLN A 669 -35.22 13.39 24.81
N PRO A 670 -34.37 14.43 24.89
CA PRO A 670 -32.94 14.28 25.12
C PRO A 670 -32.63 14.02 26.61
N GLY A 671 -31.74 13.07 26.86
CA GLY A 671 -31.07 12.84 28.14
C GLY A 671 -29.66 12.32 27.88
N ASP A 672 -28.71 12.83 28.66
CA ASP A 672 -27.36 12.32 28.96
C ASP A 672 -26.44 11.94 27.77
N LEU A 673 -25.47 12.82 27.51
CA LEU A 673 -24.31 12.60 26.65
C LEU A 673 -23.09 12.25 27.50
N GLU A 674 -22.73 10.98 27.59
CA GLU A 674 -21.37 10.55 27.98
C GLU A 674 -20.71 9.81 26.81
N LEU A 675 -19.52 10.28 26.40
CA LEU A 675 -18.70 9.61 25.39
C LEU A 675 -17.76 8.61 26.08
N ALA A 676 -18.19 7.36 26.19
CA ALA A 676 -17.34 6.22 26.52
C ALA A 676 -17.91 4.91 25.94
N ASN A 677 -17.01 3.94 25.70
CA ASN A 677 -17.28 2.52 25.48
C ASN A 677 -18.17 2.15 24.26
N LEU A 678 -17.52 1.75 23.16
CA LEU A 678 -18.17 0.96 22.11
C LEU A 678 -17.20 -0.09 21.53
N PHE A 679 -16.68 -0.94 22.41
CA PHE A 679 -16.02 -2.21 22.07
C PHE A 679 -16.48 -3.28 23.08
N ASP A 680 -16.53 -4.52 22.58
CA ASP A 680 -16.78 -5.79 23.27
C ASP A 680 -18.22 -6.06 23.81
N VAL A 681 -18.85 -7.12 23.30
CA VAL A 681 -19.09 -8.42 23.99
C VAL A 681 -19.85 -9.37 23.03
N THR A 682 -19.72 -10.68 23.23
CA THR A 682 -20.16 -11.74 22.30
C THR A 682 -21.35 -12.58 22.79
N SER A 683 -22.09 -13.19 21.84
CA SER A 683 -22.92 -14.42 22.01
C SER A 683 -24.18 -14.37 22.91
N PRO A 684 -25.08 -15.39 22.87
CA PRO A 684 -25.56 -16.16 21.70
C PRO A 684 -27.09 -16.46 21.69
N SER A 685 -27.59 -16.92 20.52
CA SER A 685 -28.75 -17.84 20.32
C SER A 685 -30.17 -17.51 20.83
N LEU A 686 -31.18 -17.63 19.95
CA LEU A 686 -32.31 -18.59 20.09
C LEU A 686 -33.26 -18.68 18.86
N LEU A 687 -33.43 -19.92 18.37
CA LEU A 687 -34.55 -20.55 17.63
C LEU A 687 -35.53 -19.75 16.72
N ASP A 688 -35.42 -20.06 15.41
CA ASP A 688 -36.39 -20.86 14.61
C ASP A 688 -37.86 -20.41 14.44
N LEU A 689 -38.26 -20.17 13.19
CA LEU A 689 -39.59 -20.56 12.69
C LEU A 689 -39.54 -20.86 11.17
N ASN A 690 -40.13 -21.99 10.76
CA ASN A 690 -40.14 -22.48 9.36
C ASN A 690 -41.45 -22.15 8.60
N GLY A 691 -41.38 -22.16 7.26
CA GLY A 691 -42.49 -21.91 6.31
C GLY A 691 -42.21 -20.71 5.39
N TRP A 692 -42.58 -20.69 4.11
CA TRP A 692 -43.59 -21.48 3.38
C TRP A 692 -43.06 -22.08 2.05
N GLN A 693 -43.81 -23.02 1.46
CA GLN A 693 -43.49 -23.74 0.21
C GLN A 693 -44.39 -23.35 -0.98
N GLU A 694 -43.76 -23.29 -2.16
CA GLU A 694 -44.23 -23.74 -3.49
C GLU A 694 -45.41 -23.11 -4.28
N SER A 695 -45.29 -23.26 -5.61
CA SER A 695 -46.26 -23.05 -6.70
C SER A 695 -46.65 -21.60 -7.09
N GLY A 696 -46.85 -21.26 -8.38
CA GLY A 696 -46.57 -22.03 -9.60
C GLY A 696 -47.10 -21.42 -10.93
N GLN A 697 -46.49 -21.84 -12.06
CA GLN A 697 -47.02 -21.91 -13.44
C GLN A 697 -47.52 -20.65 -14.22
N ALA A 698 -46.67 -20.22 -15.16
CA ALA A 698 -46.86 -20.19 -16.63
C ALA A 698 -48.17 -19.69 -17.32
N SER A 699 -48.00 -18.68 -18.19
CA SER A 699 -48.66 -18.50 -19.52
C SER A 699 -47.94 -17.36 -20.27
N GLN A 700 -47.23 -17.56 -21.39
CA GLN A 700 -47.63 -17.85 -22.78
C GLN A 700 -47.88 -16.61 -23.68
N ASP A 701 -47.18 -16.63 -24.81
CA ASP A 701 -47.49 -16.09 -26.14
C ASP A 701 -47.85 -14.60 -26.34
N PHE A 702 -47.04 -13.90 -27.13
CA PHE A 702 -47.44 -13.47 -28.48
C PHE A 702 -46.22 -13.23 -29.38
N ASN A 703 -46.33 -13.58 -30.67
CA ASN A 703 -45.28 -13.50 -31.68
C ASN A 703 -45.88 -13.01 -33.01
N PHE A 704 -45.22 -12.10 -33.73
CA PHE A 704 -45.38 -11.82 -35.18
C PHE A 704 -44.43 -10.66 -35.60
N ASP A 705 -43.90 -10.54 -36.83
CA ASP A 705 -43.14 -11.47 -37.69
C ASP A 705 -42.46 -10.64 -38.82
N GLU A 706 -41.59 -11.25 -39.65
CA GLU A 706 -41.10 -10.78 -40.97
C GLU A 706 -40.27 -9.48 -41.03
N GLN A 707 -39.39 -9.16 -42.00
CA GLN A 707 -38.67 -9.83 -43.11
C GLN A 707 -37.52 -8.84 -43.50
N LEU A 708 -36.38 -9.10 -44.16
CA LEU A 708 -35.63 -10.23 -44.78
C LEU A 708 -34.11 -9.79 -44.61
N ILE A 709 -32.99 -10.41 -45.02
CA ILE A 709 -32.59 -11.38 -46.05
C ILE A 709 -31.36 -12.20 -45.56
N SER A 710 -31.13 -13.33 -46.22
CA SER A 710 -29.97 -14.25 -46.21
C SER A 710 -28.64 -13.61 -46.69
N TRP A 711 -27.46 -14.26 -46.73
CA TRP A 711 -27.03 -15.66 -46.97
C TRP A 711 -25.69 -15.93 -46.23
N THR A 712 -25.21 -17.14 -45.87
CA THR A 712 -25.68 -18.56 -45.78
C THR A 712 -24.69 -19.28 -44.80
N GLU A 713 -24.98 -20.40 -44.13
CA GLU A 713 -25.06 -21.83 -44.60
C GLU A 713 -23.81 -22.26 -45.39
N ASP A 714 -23.02 -23.25 -44.96
CA ASP A 714 -23.32 -24.67 -44.69
C ASP A 714 -22.41 -25.27 -43.57
N ASN A 715 -22.68 -26.40 -42.88
CA ASN A 715 -23.83 -27.33 -42.85
C ASN A 715 -23.90 -28.08 -41.48
N ASN A 716 -24.97 -28.86 -41.24
CA ASN A 716 -25.32 -29.51 -39.95
C ASN A 716 -24.59 -30.83 -39.63
N CYS A 717 -24.49 -31.17 -38.32
CA CYS A 717 -24.74 -32.56 -37.86
C CYS A 717 -24.98 -32.74 -36.34
N LEU A 718 -26.26 -32.98 -35.99
CA LEU A 718 -26.79 -33.89 -34.95
C LEU A 718 -26.41 -33.77 -33.44
N LEU A 719 -27.48 -33.77 -32.62
CA LEU A 719 -27.49 -33.99 -31.17
C LEU A 719 -27.32 -35.48 -30.80
N GLN A 720 -26.68 -35.79 -29.66
CA GLN A 720 -27.10 -36.71 -28.58
C GLN A 720 -25.94 -36.86 -27.54
N PRO A 721 -26.21 -37.16 -26.25
CA PRO A 721 -25.20 -37.15 -25.19
C PRO A 721 -24.46 -38.50 -25.03
N TRP A 722 -23.21 -38.47 -24.55
CA TRP A 722 -22.42 -39.67 -24.27
C TRP A 722 -21.88 -39.73 -22.83
N LYS A 723 -21.59 -40.95 -22.36
CA LYS A 723 -21.19 -41.26 -20.97
C LYS A 723 -19.67 -41.49 -20.87
N PRO A 724 -19.06 -41.26 -19.70
CA PRO A 724 -17.64 -41.55 -19.51
C PRO A 724 -17.36 -43.06 -19.49
N THR A 725 -16.45 -43.51 -20.36
CA THR A 725 -15.84 -44.85 -20.31
C THR A 725 -14.33 -44.75 -20.28
N GLN A 726 -13.69 -45.35 -19.27
CA GLN A 726 -12.25 -45.59 -19.29
C GLN A 726 -11.89 -46.66 -20.33
N PRO A 727 -10.68 -46.58 -20.90
CA PRO A 727 -9.92 -47.79 -21.17
C PRO A 727 -8.50 -47.74 -20.58
N SER A 728 -8.09 -48.85 -19.97
CA SER A 728 -6.69 -49.19 -19.66
C SER A 728 -5.95 -49.72 -20.88
N LEU A 729 -4.60 -49.70 -20.85
CA LEU A 729 -3.62 -50.73 -21.31
C LEU A 729 -2.24 -50.05 -21.44
N SER A 730 -1.29 -50.29 -20.53
CA SER A 730 -0.24 -51.34 -20.59
C SER A 730 0.81 -51.13 -21.69
N TRP A 731 2.04 -50.78 -21.29
CA TRP A 731 3.22 -50.75 -22.17
C TRP A 731 4.16 -51.92 -21.88
N GLY A 732 4.53 -52.64 -22.94
CA GLY A 732 5.47 -53.77 -22.88
C GLY A 732 6.61 -53.62 -23.89
N GLY A 733 7.78 -53.24 -23.38
CA GLY A 733 9.12 -53.48 -23.93
C GLY A 733 9.40 -53.33 -25.44
N VAL A 734 10.16 -52.27 -25.78
CA VAL A 734 11.31 -52.37 -26.70
C VAL A 734 12.50 -51.69 -26.02
N LYS A 735 13.72 -52.16 -26.29
CA LYS A 735 14.97 -51.56 -25.78
C LYS A 735 15.65 -50.67 -26.82
N ASP A 736 16.53 -49.80 -26.33
CA ASP A 736 17.67 -49.20 -27.01
C ASP A 736 17.41 -48.43 -28.33
N ILE A 737 17.45 -47.10 -28.27
CA ILE A 737 18.14 -46.25 -29.26
C ILE A 737 18.55 -44.90 -28.61
N VAL A 738 19.69 -44.40 -29.07
CA VAL A 738 20.45 -43.22 -28.62
C VAL A 738 19.61 -41.93 -28.50
N ALA A 739 19.93 -41.11 -27.49
CA ALA A 739 19.33 -39.79 -27.30
C ALA A 739 19.85 -38.74 -28.30
N PRO A 740 18.98 -37.94 -28.93
CA PRO A 740 19.34 -36.70 -29.62
C PRO A 740 19.17 -35.47 -28.72
N GLU A 741 20.01 -34.45 -28.91
CA GLU A 741 19.88 -33.16 -28.25
C GLU A 741 18.81 -32.28 -28.92
N ASN A 742 18.24 -31.33 -28.15
CA ASN A 742 17.57 -30.11 -28.63
C ASN A 742 16.45 -30.28 -29.69
N GLY A 743 15.25 -30.66 -29.24
CA GLY A 743 14.02 -30.55 -30.01
C GLY A 743 12.79 -30.33 -29.14
N TRP A 744 12.37 -29.08 -28.95
CA TRP A 744 11.02 -28.78 -28.45
C TRP A 744 10.04 -29.01 -29.61
N LEU A 745 9.22 -30.06 -29.51
CA LEU A 745 8.12 -30.30 -30.45
C LEU A 745 6.85 -29.66 -29.89
N ASP A 746 6.30 -28.71 -30.64
CA ASP A 746 5.08 -28.00 -30.25
C ASP A 746 3.88 -28.96 -30.18
N LEU A 747 3.36 -29.14 -28.97
CA LEU A 747 1.97 -29.51 -28.73
C LEU A 747 1.18 -28.22 -28.49
N PRO A 748 -0.05 -28.10 -29.00
CA PRO A 748 -0.87 -26.91 -28.75
C PRO A 748 -1.13 -26.76 -27.23
N PRO A 749 -1.02 -25.55 -26.66
CA PRO A 749 -1.18 -25.36 -25.22
C PRO A 749 -2.63 -25.59 -24.80
N GLU A 750 -2.86 -26.64 -24.01
CA GLU A 750 -4.13 -26.85 -23.32
C GLU A 750 -4.40 -25.72 -22.32
N ILE A 751 -5.67 -25.41 -22.08
CA ILE A 751 -6.11 -24.32 -21.22
C ILE A 751 -5.58 -24.53 -19.79
N PRO A 752 -4.89 -23.55 -19.17
CA PRO A 752 -4.43 -23.67 -17.79
C PRO A 752 -5.59 -23.83 -16.81
N SER A 753 -5.76 -25.06 -16.31
CA SER A 753 -6.60 -25.35 -15.16
C SER A 753 -6.05 -24.70 -13.87
N LEU A 754 -6.91 -24.53 -12.86
CA LEU A 754 -6.46 -24.13 -11.51
C LEU A 754 -5.36 -25.08 -11.00
N ALA A 755 -5.51 -26.38 -11.23
CA ALA A 755 -4.54 -27.40 -10.84
C ALA A 755 -3.16 -27.18 -11.49
N SER A 756 -3.10 -26.99 -12.81
CA SER A 756 -1.83 -26.73 -13.50
C SER A 756 -1.21 -25.40 -13.08
N THR A 757 -2.02 -24.36 -12.81
CA THR A 757 -1.53 -23.08 -12.25
C THR A 757 -0.92 -23.25 -10.85
N LEU A 758 -1.54 -24.05 -9.98
CA LEU A 758 -1.01 -24.39 -8.66
C LEU A 758 0.27 -25.24 -8.75
N CYS A 759 0.37 -26.17 -9.69
CA CYS A 759 1.60 -26.93 -9.96
C CYS A 759 2.74 -26.02 -10.46
N ASP A 760 2.44 -25.09 -11.36
CA ASP A 760 3.41 -24.11 -11.86
C ASP A 760 3.94 -23.21 -10.74
N PHE A 761 3.04 -22.72 -9.87
CA PHE A 761 3.41 -21.92 -8.70
C PHE A 761 4.26 -22.72 -7.70
N PHE A 762 4.04 -24.03 -7.57
CA PHE A 762 4.85 -24.88 -6.70
C PHE A 762 6.32 -24.89 -7.11
N PHE A 763 6.59 -25.20 -8.38
CA PHE A 763 7.94 -25.28 -8.90
C PHE A 763 8.61 -23.91 -9.07
N LYS A 764 7.85 -22.82 -9.18
CA LYS A 764 8.39 -21.46 -9.26
C LYS A 764 8.71 -20.88 -7.87
N GLU A 765 7.77 -20.96 -6.93
CA GLU A 765 7.84 -20.21 -5.66
C GLU A 765 7.83 -21.08 -4.40
N VAL A 766 7.00 -22.14 -4.32
CA VAL A 766 6.82 -22.89 -3.06
C VAL A 766 8.10 -23.60 -2.62
N ILE A 767 8.86 -24.21 -3.55
CA ILE A 767 10.15 -24.86 -3.22
C ILE A 767 11.13 -23.85 -2.61
N ARG A 768 11.15 -22.58 -3.09
CA ARG A 768 12.03 -21.48 -2.64
C ARG A 768 11.59 -20.81 -1.33
N LYS A 769 10.37 -21.12 -0.89
CA LYS A 769 9.81 -20.76 0.43
C LYS A 769 10.03 -21.89 1.45
N TYR A 770 10.05 -23.15 1.00
CA TYR A 770 10.17 -24.34 1.84
C TYR A 770 11.61 -24.77 2.11
N CYS A 771 12.47 -24.79 1.09
CA CYS A 771 13.87 -25.22 1.22
C CYS A 771 14.78 -24.08 1.69
N ALA A 772 15.81 -24.41 2.47
CA ALA A 772 16.83 -23.47 2.93
C ALA A 772 17.67 -22.87 1.78
N TRP A 773 17.73 -23.56 0.64
CA TRP A 773 18.30 -23.09 -0.62
C TRP A 773 17.58 -23.80 -1.79
N ASP A 774 17.65 -23.25 -2.99
CA ASP A 774 17.05 -23.90 -4.18
C ASP A 774 17.78 -23.62 -5.49
N SER A 775 18.00 -24.68 -6.28
CA SER A 775 18.63 -24.64 -7.61
C SER A 775 18.34 -25.93 -8.38
N LYS A 776 18.92 -26.09 -9.59
CA LYS A 776 18.81 -27.33 -10.37
C LYS A 776 19.43 -28.57 -9.70
N VAL A 777 20.31 -28.41 -8.70
CA VAL A 777 20.90 -29.54 -7.93
C VAL A 777 20.17 -29.83 -6.62
N ASN A 778 19.06 -29.14 -6.32
CA ASN A 778 18.24 -29.42 -5.16
C ASN A 778 17.53 -30.78 -5.30
N LYS A 779 17.93 -31.79 -4.51
CA LYS A 779 17.39 -33.16 -4.61
C LYS A 779 15.88 -33.24 -4.33
N MET A 780 15.32 -32.36 -3.49
CA MET A 780 13.85 -32.21 -3.32
C MET A 780 13.18 -31.79 -4.63
N ARG A 781 13.74 -30.80 -5.34
CA ARG A 781 13.22 -30.33 -6.64
C ARG A 781 13.32 -31.41 -7.72
N VAL A 782 14.43 -32.16 -7.75
CA VAL A 782 14.65 -33.26 -8.71
C VAL A 782 13.65 -34.39 -8.47
N LEU A 783 13.53 -34.89 -7.24
CA LEU A 783 12.59 -35.96 -6.87
C LEU A 783 11.13 -35.55 -7.12
N MET A 784 10.74 -34.32 -6.74
CA MET A 784 9.38 -33.87 -7.03
C MET A 784 9.14 -33.78 -8.54
N GLY A 785 10.10 -33.22 -9.29
CA GLY A 785 9.99 -33.02 -10.74
C GLY A 785 9.83 -34.31 -11.54
N SER A 786 10.43 -35.42 -11.13
CA SER A 786 10.30 -36.72 -11.80
C SER A 786 9.09 -37.54 -11.35
N LEU A 787 8.62 -37.39 -10.11
CA LEU A 787 7.62 -38.28 -9.52
C LEU A 787 6.18 -37.74 -9.59
N TRP A 788 5.98 -36.41 -9.62
CA TRP A 788 4.66 -35.82 -9.40
C TRP A 788 3.60 -36.17 -10.45
N GLN A 789 3.98 -36.23 -11.73
CA GLN A 789 3.05 -36.53 -12.84
C GLN A 789 2.51 -37.96 -12.82
N HIS A 790 3.11 -38.85 -12.02
CA HIS A 790 2.77 -40.27 -11.96
C HIS A 790 2.36 -40.71 -10.53
N SER A 791 2.29 -39.76 -9.58
CA SER A 791 1.89 -39.99 -8.20
C SER A 791 0.76 -39.06 -7.78
N GLY A 792 -0.45 -39.60 -7.71
CA GLY A 792 -1.63 -38.89 -7.21
C GLY A 792 -1.41 -38.19 -5.85
N PRO A 793 -0.82 -38.86 -4.82
CA PRO A 793 -0.45 -38.21 -3.57
C PRO A 793 0.39 -36.94 -3.75
N LEU A 794 1.45 -36.98 -4.57
CA LEU A 794 2.31 -35.81 -4.81
C LEU A 794 1.58 -34.70 -5.58
N TYR A 795 0.78 -35.05 -6.59
CA TYR A 795 -0.04 -34.10 -7.35
C TYR A 795 -1.00 -33.30 -6.46
N HIS A 796 -1.64 -33.95 -5.49
CA HIS A 796 -2.50 -33.26 -4.51
C HIS A 796 -1.68 -32.51 -3.43
N ILE A 797 -0.51 -33.00 -3.01
CA ILE A 797 0.37 -32.27 -2.07
C ILE A 797 0.90 -30.97 -2.68
N ILE A 798 1.33 -31.01 -3.94
CA ILE A 798 1.76 -29.83 -4.72
C ILE A 798 0.68 -28.75 -4.67
N GLN A 799 -0.56 -29.12 -5.02
CA GLN A 799 -1.69 -28.18 -5.01
C GLN A 799 -2.04 -27.70 -3.61
N SER A 800 -2.02 -28.59 -2.60
CA SER A 800 -2.22 -28.25 -1.20
C SER A 800 -1.23 -27.20 -0.70
N MET A 801 0.07 -27.37 -0.99
CA MET A 801 1.12 -26.44 -0.55
C MET A 801 1.05 -25.11 -1.30
N SER A 802 0.79 -25.11 -2.62
CA SER A 802 0.57 -23.90 -3.40
C SER A 802 -0.67 -23.11 -2.96
N ALA A 803 -1.80 -23.80 -2.76
CA ALA A 803 -3.03 -23.17 -2.28
C ALA A 803 -2.85 -22.60 -0.87
N SER A 804 -2.12 -23.28 0.01
CA SER A 804 -1.78 -22.77 1.36
C SER A 804 -0.95 -21.48 1.30
N CYS A 805 0.04 -21.42 0.41
CA CYS A 805 0.86 -20.22 0.19
C CYS A 805 0.12 -19.05 -0.50
N LEU A 806 -1.06 -19.29 -1.07
CA LEU A 806 -1.88 -18.28 -1.75
C LEU A 806 -3.17 -17.92 -0.98
N ALA A 807 -3.55 -18.72 0.01
CA ALA A 807 -4.83 -18.63 0.72
C ALA A 807 -5.12 -17.28 1.40
N GLU A 808 -4.10 -16.57 1.86
CA GLU A 808 -4.26 -15.20 2.40
C GLU A 808 -4.66 -14.20 1.32
N ASN A 809 -3.98 -14.25 0.18
CA ASN A 809 -4.24 -13.36 -0.95
C ASN A 809 -5.51 -13.73 -1.72
N PHE A 810 -5.97 -14.97 -1.58
CA PHE A 810 -7.16 -15.56 -2.20
C PHE A 810 -7.88 -16.48 -1.20
N PRO A 811 -8.74 -15.94 -0.31
CA PRO A 811 -9.35 -16.69 0.81
C PRO A 811 -10.01 -18.03 0.44
N HIS A 812 -10.62 -18.10 -0.75
CA HIS A 812 -11.24 -19.32 -1.28
C HIS A 812 -10.26 -20.49 -1.47
N LEU A 813 -8.95 -20.24 -1.65
CA LEU A 813 -7.94 -21.30 -1.75
C LEU A 813 -7.68 -22.00 -0.39
N THR A 814 -8.16 -21.45 0.73
CA THR A 814 -8.09 -22.14 2.04
C THR A 814 -8.84 -23.48 2.01
N SER A 815 -10.02 -23.54 1.39
CA SER A 815 -10.80 -24.78 1.30
C SER A 815 -10.18 -25.75 0.30
N VAL A 816 -9.61 -25.26 -0.81
CA VAL A 816 -8.82 -26.04 -1.76
C VAL A 816 -7.62 -26.69 -1.07
N ALA A 817 -6.81 -25.91 -0.34
CA ALA A 817 -5.65 -26.42 0.40
C ALA A 817 -6.03 -27.56 1.37
N VAL A 818 -7.14 -27.42 2.10
CA VAL A 818 -7.65 -28.46 3.02
C VAL A 818 -8.25 -29.66 2.27
N HIS A 819 -8.85 -29.46 1.10
CA HIS A 819 -9.40 -30.53 0.27
C HIS A 819 -8.29 -31.39 -0.34
N GLU A 820 -7.34 -30.76 -1.03
CA GLU A 820 -6.21 -31.42 -1.69
C GLU A 820 -5.36 -32.22 -0.68
N ARG A 821 -5.10 -31.66 0.51
CA ARG A 821 -4.44 -32.38 1.61
C ARG A 821 -5.18 -33.67 2.00
N LYS A 822 -6.52 -33.64 2.06
CA LYS A 822 -7.34 -34.82 2.39
C LYS A 822 -7.29 -35.88 1.29
N GLN A 823 -7.31 -35.48 0.02
CA GLN A 823 -7.16 -36.41 -1.12
C GLN A 823 -5.80 -37.12 -1.08
N ALA A 824 -4.71 -36.38 -0.84
CA ALA A 824 -3.38 -36.97 -0.70
C ALA A 824 -3.30 -38.02 0.42
N VAL A 825 -3.89 -37.73 1.59
CA VAL A 825 -3.93 -38.64 2.73
C VAL A 825 -4.70 -39.93 2.41
N GLU A 826 -5.90 -39.86 1.81
CA GLU A 826 -6.67 -41.09 1.51
C GLU A 826 -6.02 -41.91 0.39
N LEU A 827 -5.41 -41.28 -0.62
CA LEU A 827 -4.64 -42.01 -1.64
C LEU A 827 -3.42 -42.74 -1.05
N LEU A 828 -2.74 -42.15 -0.06
CA LEU A 828 -1.71 -42.86 0.69
C LEU A 828 -2.31 -44.03 1.48
N ARG A 829 -3.44 -43.83 2.16
CA ARG A 829 -4.13 -44.86 2.96
C ARG A 829 -4.56 -46.06 2.09
N LEU A 830 -5.20 -45.80 0.95
CA LEU A 830 -5.66 -46.82 -0.01
C LEU A 830 -4.49 -47.59 -0.65
N GLY A 831 -3.43 -46.90 -1.06
CA GLY A 831 -2.26 -47.54 -1.67
C GLY A 831 -1.46 -48.42 -0.68
N SER A 832 -1.51 -48.12 0.63
CA SER A 832 -0.78 -48.86 1.66
C SER A 832 -1.26 -50.31 1.86
N VAL A 833 -2.41 -50.66 1.28
CA VAL A 833 -3.01 -52.01 1.35
C VAL A 833 -2.56 -52.91 0.18
N ARG A 834 -1.93 -52.34 -0.87
CA ARG A 834 -1.67 -53.05 -2.15
C ARG A 834 -0.20 -53.24 -2.54
N ASP A 835 0.71 -52.35 -2.13
CA ASP A 835 2.14 -52.45 -2.47
C ASP A 835 2.98 -53.10 -1.36
N SER A 836 3.75 -54.13 -1.71
CA SER A 836 4.67 -54.81 -0.77
C SER A 836 6.02 -54.09 -0.59
N LYS A 837 6.50 -53.43 -1.66
CA LYS A 837 7.71 -52.62 -1.70
C LYS A 837 7.40 -51.15 -1.37
N VAL A 838 8.33 -50.47 -0.70
CA VAL A 838 8.30 -49.00 -0.58
C VAL A 838 8.59 -48.36 -1.95
N LYS A 839 8.01 -47.19 -2.22
CA LYS A 839 8.23 -46.38 -3.43
C LYS A 839 8.63 -44.97 -3.02
N GLU A 840 9.51 -44.35 -3.82
CA GLU A 840 10.03 -42.99 -3.62
C GLU A 840 8.92 -41.94 -3.43
N ASP A 841 7.91 -41.99 -4.30
CA ASP A 841 6.80 -41.05 -4.32
C ASP A 841 5.97 -41.10 -3.03
N ARG A 842 5.72 -42.30 -2.51
CA ARG A 842 4.96 -42.52 -1.28
C ARG A 842 5.71 -42.07 -0.04
N LEU A 843 7.04 -42.25 0.00
CA LEU A 843 7.85 -41.73 1.10
C LEU A 843 7.90 -40.20 1.06
N LEU A 844 8.18 -39.61 -0.10
CA LEU A 844 8.19 -38.15 -0.29
C LEU A 844 6.85 -37.54 0.10
N ALA A 845 5.74 -38.14 -0.33
CA ALA A 845 4.39 -37.70 0.02
C ALA A 845 4.11 -37.78 1.53
N THR A 846 4.54 -38.85 2.20
CA THR A 846 4.33 -39.02 3.65
C THR A 846 5.15 -38.00 4.45
N TYR A 847 6.41 -37.78 4.06
CA TYR A 847 7.28 -36.77 4.68
C TYR A 847 6.70 -35.36 4.52
N LEU A 848 6.35 -34.97 3.30
CA LEU A 848 5.85 -33.62 3.01
C LEU A 848 4.51 -33.35 3.69
N LEU A 849 3.59 -34.32 3.75
CA LEU A 849 2.34 -34.14 4.50
C LEU A 849 2.63 -33.83 5.97
N GLY A 850 3.51 -34.59 6.62
CA GLY A 850 3.83 -34.37 8.03
C GLY A 850 4.54 -33.05 8.30
N HIS A 851 5.64 -32.78 7.61
CA HIS A 851 6.43 -31.55 7.80
C HIS A 851 5.69 -30.27 7.37
N THR A 852 4.55 -30.39 6.66
CA THR A 852 3.64 -29.27 6.33
C THR A 852 2.36 -29.24 7.17
N ALA A 853 2.16 -30.12 8.16
CA ALA A 853 0.92 -30.11 8.95
C ALA A 853 0.68 -28.77 9.65
N SER A 854 1.75 -28.18 10.21
CA SER A 854 1.78 -26.84 10.83
C SER A 854 1.36 -25.70 9.89
N TRP A 855 1.33 -25.91 8.57
CA TRP A 855 0.89 -24.91 7.59
C TRP A 855 -0.64 -24.71 7.64
N HIS A 856 -1.38 -25.77 7.96
CA HIS A 856 -2.85 -25.77 8.00
C HIS A 856 -3.35 -25.59 9.44
N ASP A 857 -2.72 -26.30 10.38
CA ASP A 857 -2.99 -26.33 11.82
C ASP A 857 -1.65 -26.23 12.58
N PRO A 858 -1.29 -25.05 13.11
CA PRO A 858 -0.01 -24.82 13.79
C PRO A 858 0.24 -25.71 15.02
N GLY A 859 -0.80 -26.23 15.69
CA GLY A 859 -0.61 -27.17 16.80
C GLY A 859 -0.12 -28.55 16.35
N ASN A 860 -0.23 -28.86 15.05
CA ASN A 860 0.05 -30.19 14.54
C ASN A 860 1.55 -30.43 14.31
N LEU A 861 2.20 -31.02 15.32
CA LEU A 861 3.60 -31.48 15.25
C LEU A 861 3.80 -32.75 14.38
N ALA A 862 2.71 -33.34 13.88
CA ALA A 862 2.71 -34.46 12.93
C ALA A 862 3.51 -35.71 13.36
N LEU A 863 3.57 -36.01 14.66
CA LEU A 863 4.37 -37.11 15.23
C LEU A 863 4.02 -38.49 14.63
N ASP A 864 2.74 -38.76 14.35
CA ASP A 864 2.30 -39.99 13.67
C ASP A 864 2.88 -40.12 12.25
N GLN A 865 2.98 -39.00 11.52
CA GLN A 865 3.52 -38.95 10.16
C GLN A 865 5.06 -38.97 10.16
N PHE A 866 5.69 -38.42 11.19
CA PHE A 866 7.13 -38.59 11.44
C PHE A 866 7.45 -40.07 11.65
N GLN A 867 6.69 -40.74 12.52
CA GLN A 867 6.85 -42.17 12.79
C GLN A 867 6.59 -43.02 11.54
N ALA A 868 5.52 -42.74 10.78
CA ALA A 868 5.24 -43.44 9.52
C ALA A 868 6.35 -43.23 8.48
N SER A 869 6.91 -42.02 8.35
CA SER A 869 8.05 -41.74 7.47
C SER A 869 9.31 -42.49 7.91
N ARG A 870 9.60 -42.53 9.23
CA ARG A 870 10.74 -43.29 9.80
C ARG A 870 10.64 -44.77 9.49
N ASP A 871 9.46 -45.36 9.70
CA ASP A 871 9.22 -46.79 9.47
C ASP A 871 9.26 -47.14 7.97
N LEU A 872 8.83 -46.23 7.09
CA LEU A 872 8.98 -46.37 5.63
C LEU A 872 10.46 -46.31 5.20
N VAL A 873 11.27 -45.39 5.73
CA VAL A 873 12.72 -45.33 5.47
C VAL A 873 13.41 -46.61 5.94
N HIS A 874 13.17 -47.03 7.19
CA HIS A 874 13.77 -48.26 7.73
C HIS A 874 13.35 -49.51 6.95
N LYS A 875 12.06 -49.64 6.62
CA LYS A 875 11.55 -50.71 5.76
C LYS A 875 12.23 -50.69 4.39
N TRP A 876 12.43 -49.53 3.79
CA TRP A 876 13.08 -49.44 2.48
C TRP A 876 14.58 -49.76 2.56
N ALA A 877 15.30 -49.27 3.57
CA ALA A 877 16.71 -49.62 3.81
C ALA A 877 16.91 -51.14 3.92
N THR A 878 16.05 -51.84 4.68
CA THR A 878 16.08 -53.31 4.78
C THR A 878 15.64 -54.05 3.51
N GLN A 879 14.99 -53.37 2.56
CA GLN A 879 14.53 -53.94 1.28
C GLN A 879 15.43 -53.58 0.06
N GLY A 880 16.27 -52.55 0.17
CA GLY A 880 16.77 -51.77 -0.99
C GLY A 880 18.28 -51.79 -1.24
N ALA A 881 19.06 -52.63 -0.54
CA ALA A 881 20.53 -52.58 -0.45
C ALA A 881 21.35 -52.92 -1.73
N ASN A 882 20.73 -52.91 -2.92
CA ASN A 882 21.34 -53.43 -4.16
C ASN A 882 21.60 -52.35 -5.25
N SER A 883 21.48 -51.06 -4.95
CA SER A 883 21.72 -49.97 -5.91
C SER A 883 22.23 -48.70 -5.25
N GLU A 884 23.24 -48.07 -5.86
CA GLU A 884 23.92 -46.86 -5.37
C GLU A 884 22.97 -45.65 -5.31
N THR A 885 22.21 -45.38 -6.37
CA THR A 885 21.21 -44.30 -6.43
C THR A 885 20.07 -44.47 -5.42
N CYS A 886 19.74 -45.73 -5.08
CA CYS A 886 18.79 -46.05 -4.00
C CYS A 886 19.37 -45.66 -2.64
N SER A 887 20.65 -45.99 -2.38
CA SER A 887 21.38 -45.64 -1.15
C SER A 887 21.42 -44.13 -0.90
N GLU A 888 21.81 -43.32 -1.91
CA GLU A 888 21.83 -41.85 -1.78
C GLU A 888 20.45 -41.25 -1.50
N THR A 889 19.37 -41.91 -1.94
CA THR A 889 18.01 -41.40 -1.82
C THR A 889 17.41 -41.77 -0.47
N ILE A 890 17.76 -42.94 0.07
CA ILE A 890 17.53 -43.30 1.47
C ILE A 890 18.26 -42.30 2.40
N ALA A 891 19.55 -42.03 2.15
CA ALA A 891 20.35 -41.09 2.96
C ALA A 891 19.75 -39.67 3.00
N PHE A 892 19.26 -39.15 1.88
CA PHE A 892 18.53 -37.88 1.79
C PHE A 892 17.29 -37.86 2.73
N PHE A 893 16.48 -38.92 2.74
CA PHE A 893 15.33 -38.98 3.64
C PHE A 893 15.71 -39.21 5.11
N GLU A 894 16.80 -39.92 5.40
CA GLU A 894 17.33 -39.99 6.77
C GLU A 894 17.78 -38.61 7.29
N GLU A 895 18.45 -37.80 6.47
CA GLU A 895 18.93 -36.46 6.84
C GLU A 895 17.79 -35.47 7.03
N GLY A 896 16.76 -35.56 6.18
CA GLY A 896 15.49 -34.86 6.42
C GLY A 896 14.82 -35.26 7.72
N LEU A 897 14.80 -36.56 8.06
CA LEU A 897 14.24 -37.04 9.33
C LEU A 897 15.09 -36.66 10.54
N ASP A 898 16.42 -36.63 10.44
CA ASP A 898 17.31 -36.11 11.50
C ASP A 898 16.98 -34.63 11.80
N TYR A 899 16.68 -33.82 10.77
CA TYR A 899 16.27 -32.42 10.92
C TYR A 899 14.87 -32.25 11.52
N TRP A 900 13.88 -33.02 11.06
CA TRP A 900 12.54 -32.98 11.65
C TRP A 900 12.58 -33.49 13.12
N ALA A 901 13.39 -34.50 13.42
CA ALA A 901 13.65 -34.98 14.78
C ALA A 901 14.23 -33.87 15.68
N MET A 902 15.16 -33.07 15.17
CA MET A 902 15.70 -31.90 15.88
C MET A 902 14.60 -30.87 16.21
N LEU A 903 13.74 -30.53 15.24
CA LEU A 903 12.67 -29.55 15.45
C LEU A 903 11.63 -30.00 16.49
N VAL A 904 11.34 -31.30 16.58
CA VAL A 904 10.39 -31.83 17.59
C VAL A 904 11.04 -32.20 18.92
N SER A 905 12.37 -32.36 19.02
CA SER A 905 12.99 -32.83 20.27
C SER A 905 12.87 -31.84 21.44
N PHE A 906 12.77 -30.54 21.16
CA PHE A 906 12.58 -29.47 22.14
C PHE A 906 11.10 -29.28 22.55
N ILE A 907 10.14 -29.78 21.76
CA ILE A 907 8.73 -29.32 21.80
C ILE A 907 7.74 -30.50 21.92
N GLY A 908 8.16 -31.70 21.53
CA GLY A 908 7.34 -32.89 21.57
C GLY A 908 7.03 -33.31 23.01
N GLU A 909 5.74 -33.46 23.31
CA GLU A 909 5.32 -34.24 24.47
C GLU A 909 5.93 -35.63 24.39
N SER A 910 6.87 -35.95 25.30
CA SER A 910 7.48 -37.29 25.39
C SER A 910 6.41 -38.38 25.41
N ALA A 911 6.28 -39.04 24.26
CA ALA A 911 5.93 -40.44 24.15
C ALA A 911 7.05 -41.29 24.81
N ASN A 912 6.90 -42.61 24.81
CA ASN A 912 7.77 -43.50 25.58
C ASN A 912 9.18 -43.54 24.99
N SER A 913 10.15 -44.06 25.75
CA SER A 913 11.53 -44.29 25.26
C SER A 913 11.67 -45.31 24.12
N ARG A 914 10.56 -45.86 23.63
CA ARG A 914 10.47 -46.68 22.41
C ARG A 914 10.10 -45.87 21.16
N ASP A 915 9.51 -44.70 21.36
CA ASP A 915 8.92 -43.89 20.31
C ASP A 915 9.93 -42.84 19.79
N MET A 916 10.88 -42.42 20.64
CA MET A 916 11.94 -41.47 20.33
C MET A 916 12.89 -41.92 19.18
N PRO A 917 13.58 -40.98 18.49
CA PRO A 917 14.49 -41.30 17.39
C PRO A 917 15.68 -42.17 17.81
N SER A 918 15.73 -43.40 17.29
CA SER A 918 16.96 -44.18 17.18
C SER A 918 17.75 -43.68 15.97
N PHE A 919 18.77 -42.84 16.19
CA PHE A 919 19.65 -42.37 15.12
C PHE A 919 20.34 -43.54 14.42
N THR A 920 20.26 -43.59 13.09
CA THR A 920 20.87 -44.65 12.28
C THR A 920 22.39 -44.52 12.19
N SER A 921 23.06 -45.64 11.87
CA SER A 921 24.50 -45.87 12.03
C SER A 921 25.40 -44.73 11.53
N THR A 922 26.46 -44.44 12.30
CA THR A 922 27.49 -43.47 11.94
C THR A 922 28.31 -43.94 10.73
N VAL A 923 28.17 -43.25 9.59
CA VAL A 923 29.16 -43.22 8.52
C VAL A 923 29.44 -41.75 8.24
N GLU A 924 30.61 -41.27 8.67
CA GLU A 924 31.05 -39.90 8.37
C GLU A 924 31.45 -39.80 6.89
N PRO A 925 31.01 -38.75 6.15
CA PRO A 925 31.53 -38.49 4.82
C PRO A 925 33.01 -38.13 4.91
N LYS A 926 33.85 -38.79 4.09
CA LYS A 926 35.31 -38.61 4.11
C LYS A 926 35.78 -37.36 3.36
N ASP A 927 34.86 -36.63 2.75
CA ASP A 927 35.16 -35.51 1.87
C ASP A 927 35.32 -34.19 2.62
N ARG A 928 36.24 -33.34 2.12
CA ARG A 928 36.55 -32.03 2.70
C ARG A 928 35.48 -30.96 2.47
N CYS A 929 34.43 -31.27 1.72
CA CYS A 929 33.38 -30.35 1.34
C CYS A 929 32.06 -31.10 1.23
N PHE A 930 30.99 -30.59 1.83
CA PHE A 930 29.68 -31.26 1.82
C PHE A 930 28.60 -30.41 1.15
N LEU A 931 27.61 -31.06 0.54
CA LEU A 931 26.39 -30.41 0.06
C LEU A 931 25.40 -30.29 1.23
N PRO A 932 25.00 -29.08 1.67
CA PRO A 932 24.10 -28.93 2.80
C PRO A 932 22.68 -29.38 2.42
N HIS A 933 22.02 -30.12 3.31
CA HIS A 933 20.74 -30.73 2.99
C HIS A 933 19.64 -29.68 2.71
N PRO A 934 18.84 -29.77 1.62
CA PRO A 934 17.90 -28.72 1.20
C PRO A 934 16.88 -28.26 2.25
N TRP A 935 16.49 -29.12 3.19
CA TRP A 935 15.53 -28.76 4.25
C TRP A 935 16.18 -28.18 5.52
N SER A 936 17.42 -28.54 5.86
CA SER A 936 18.10 -28.08 7.08
C SER A 936 19.07 -26.92 6.85
N GLY A 937 19.69 -26.85 5.66
CA GLY A 937 20.77 -25.90 5.34
C GLY A 937 22.08 -26.11 6.12
N ILE A 938 22.13 -27.07 7.04
CA ILE A 938 23.23 -27.32 7.99
C ILE A 938 23.69 -28.80 7.95
N SER A 939 24.84 -29.08 8.57
CA SER A 939 25.41 -30.42 8.65
C SER A 939 24.55 -31.39 9.47
N ARG A 940 24.61 -32.68 9.09
CA ARG A 940 23.97 -33.78 9.81
C ARG A 940 24.48 -33.91 11.25
N GLN A 941 25.74 -33.58 11.50
CA GLN A 941 26.36 -33.65 12.83
C GLN A 941 25.81 -32.60 13.79
N THR A 942 25.72 -31.34 13.35
CA THR A 942 25.10 -30.25 14.14
C THR A 942 23.62 -30.54 14.37
N THR A 943 22.90 -30.99 13.33
CA THR A 943 21.49 -31.40 13.41
C THR A 943 21.25 -32.48 14.48
N ARG A 944 22.01 -33.59 14.44
CA ARG A 944 21.88 -34.68 15.43
C ARG A 944 22.25 -34.23 16.85
N THR A 945 23.35 -33.48 16.98
CA THR A 945 23.80 -32.98 18.29
C THR A 945 22.76 -32.05 18.93
N LEU A 946 22.09 -31.20 18.14
CA LEU A 946 20.96 -30.39 18.59
C LEU A 946 19.72 -31.20 18.95
N ALA A 947 19.42 -32.27 18.20
CA ALA A 947 18.31 -33.16 18.52
C ALA A 947 18.52 -33.85 19.89
N GLU A 948 19.75 -34.30 20.17
CA GLU A 948 20.16 -34.85 21.47
C GLU A 948 20.08 -33.81 22.60
N ILE A 949 20.57 -32.58 22.37
CA ILE A 949 20.48 -31.46 23.34
C ILE A 949 19.02 -31.13 23.66
N GLY A 950 18.16 -31.00 22.65
CA GLY A 950 16.74 -30.70 22.84
C GLY A 950 16.03 -31.76 23.67
N LEU A 951 16.30 -33.03 23.39
CA LEU A 951 15.75 -34.14 24.17
C LEU A 951 16.25 -34.14 25.62
N LEU A 952 17.55 -33.89 25.85
CA LEU A 952 18.13 -33.80 27.18
C LEU A 952 17.52 -32.66 27.99
N VAL A 953 17.43 -31.46 27.38
CA VAL A 953 16.87 -30.25 27.98
C VAL A 953 15.38 -30.39 28.28
N ALA A 954 14.57 -30.87 27.32
CA ALA A 954 13.15 -31.06 27.49
C ALA A 954 12.85 -32.08 28.60
N ASN A 955 13.57 -33.21 28.64
CA ASN A 955 13.44 -34.19 29.72
C ASN A 955 13.86 -33.64 31.08
N TYR A 956 14.95 -32.87 31.15
CA TYR A 956 15.43 -32.24 32.38
C TYR A 956 14.36 -31.29 32.95
N ARG A 957 13.88 -30.32 32.16
CA ARG A 957 12.85 -29.35 32.58
C ARG A 957 11.50 -30.03 32.89
N LYS A 958 11.06 -30.99 32.07
CA LYS A 958 9.81 -31.78 32.28
C LYS A 958 9.87 -32.68 33.53
N ARG A 959 11.06 -33.06 34.01
CA ARG A 959 11.24 -33.75 35.30
C ARG A 959 11.33 -32.76 36.46
N PHE A 960 12.16 -31.73 36.34
CA PHE A 960 12.38 -30.71 37.36
C PHE A 960 11.07 -30.05 37.83
N SER A 961 10.25 -29.60 36.87
CA SER A 961 8.92 -29.00 37.12
C SER A 961 7.90 -29.92 37.82
N LYS A 962 8.15 -31.23 37.92
CA LYS A 962 7.27 -32.21 38.59
C LYS A 962 7.72 -32.58 40.00
N ILE A 963 8.93 -32.21 40.40
CA ILE A 963 9.49 -32.56 41.71
C ILE A 963 9.01 -31.56 42.76
N LYS A 964 8.28 -32.06 43.77
CA LYS A 964 7.90 -31.29 44.97
C LYS A 964 8.92 -31.41 46.10
N PHE A 965 9.60 -32.56 46.20
CA PHE A 965 10.67 -32.84 47.15
C PHE A 965 11.72 -33.70 46.44
N LEU A 966 12.98 -33.28 46.49
CA LEU A 966 14.08 -33.91 45.78
C LEU A 966 14.43 -35.28 46.40
N THR A 967 14.45 -36.35 45.60
CA THR A 967 14.88 -37.68 46.05
C THR A 967 16.29 -38.03 45.56
N GLU A 968 16.95 -39.00 46.22
CA GLU A 968 18.24 -39.55 45.78
C GLU A 968 18.21 -40.00 44.31
N ARG A 969 17.11 -40.64 43.88
CA ARG A 969 16.89 -41.07 42.49
C ARG A 969 16.73 -39.91 41.49
N ASP A 970 16.36 -38.72 41.96
CA ASP A 970 16.33 -37.52 41.13
C ASP A 970 17.71 -36.88 41.04
N ILE A 971 18.45 -36.84 42.16
CA ILE A 971 19.86 -36.39 42.20
C ILE A 971 20.72 -37.22 41.23
N ASP A 972 20.58 -38.56 41.25
CA ASP A 972 21.34 -39.43 40.35
C ASP A 972 20.98 -39.20 38.87
N VAL A 973 19.71 -38.97 38.55
CA VAL A 973 19.27 -38.68 37.17
C VAL A 973 19.73 -37.29 36.72
N PHE A 974 19.71 -36.28 37.59
CA PHE A 974 20.25 -34.96 37.25
C PHE A 974 21.78 -34.98 37.13
N ARG A 975 22.48 -35.82 37.91
CA ARG A 975 23.93 -36.04 37.77
C ARG A 975 24.28 -36.77 36.46
N ALA A 976 23.47 -37.75 36.04
CA ALA A 976 23.59 -38.38 34.73
C ALA A 976 23.36 -37.35 33.60
N ALA A 977 22.26 -36.59 33.67
CA ALA A 977 21.93 -35.55 32.68
C ALA A 977 23.03 -34.48 32.54
N LEU A 978 23.66 -34.05 33.64
CA LEU A 978 24.81 -33.13 33.60
C LEU A 978 26.07 -33.77 32.98
N THR A 979 26.24 -35.09 33.12
CA THR A 979 27.33 -35.84 32.48
C THR A 979 27.12 -35.93 30.97
N ASP A 980 25.88 -36.20 30.55
CA ASP A 980 25.48 -36.19 29.14
C ASP A 980 25.62 -34.77 28.54
N ALA A 981 25.26 -33.74 29.32
CA ALA A 981 25.41 -32.34 28.93
C ALA A 981 26.88 -31.96 28.68
N ARG A 982 27.82 -32.36 29.56
CA ARG A 982 29.27 -32.19 29.34
C ARG A 982 29.78 -32.90 28.08
N SER A 983 29.19 -34.05 27.74
CA SER A 983 29.54 -34.80 26.51
C SER A 983 29.08 -34.07 25.24
N LEU A 984 27.83 -33.58 25.23
CA LEU A 984 27.26 -32.81 24.13
C LEU A 984 27.95 -31.44 23.96
N GLU A 985 28.30 -30.79 25.06
CA GLU A 985 29.06 -29.55 25.05
C GLU A 985 30.47 -29.77 24.46
N SER A 986 31.19 -30.79 24.94
CA SER A 986 32.52 -31.15 24.44
C SER A 986 32.50 -31.41 22.92
N ARG A 987 31.47 -32.09 22.40
CA ARG A 987 31.23 -32.25 20.95
C ARG A 987 31.07 -30.90 20.25
N LEU A 988 30.21 -30.00 20.73
CA LEU A 988 30.00 -28.70 20.11
C LEU A 988 31.25 -27.81 20.16
N LEU A 989 32.08 -27.89 21.21
CA LEU A 989 33.33 -27.12 21.31
C LEU A 989 34.44 -27.69 20.43
N THR A 990 34.62 -29.02 20.40
CA THR A 990 35.65 -29.69 19.57
C THR A 990 35.31 -29.76 18.07
N THR A 991 34.05 -29.49 17.69
CA THR A 991 33.64 -29.36 16.29
C THR A 991 34.46 -28.26 15.59
N ARG A 992 35.02 -28.59 14.42
CA ARG A 992 35.73 -27.61 13.58
C ARG A 992 34.72 -26.61 13.01
N GLN A 993 35.00 -25.31 13.13
CA GLN A 993 34.21 -24.26 12.49
C GLN A 993 34.14 -24.49 10.96
N ILE A 994 32.92 -24.54 10.43
CA ILE A 994 32.66 -24.79 9.01
C ILE A 994 32.71 -23.45 8.26
N THR A 995 33.60 -23.35 7.28
CA THR A 995 33.78 -22.14 6.47
C THR A 995 33.06 -22.24 5.13
N SER A 996 32.94 -21.11 4.40
CA SER A 996 32.33 -21.09 3.07
C SER A 996 33.07 -21.90 1.99
N SER A 997 34.27 -22.44 2.30
CA SER A 997 35.03 -23.41 1.50
C SER A 997 34.78 -24.88 1.85
N ASP A 998 34.23 -25.16 3.04
CA ASP A 998 33.83 -26.52 3.47
C ASP A 998 32.41 -26.88 3.01
N ILE A 999 31.69 -25.92 2.42
CA ILE A 999 30.31 -26.05 1.92
C ILE A 999 30.31 -26.01 0.40
N GLN A 1000 29.73 -27.02 -0.26
CA GLN A 1000 29.63 -27.08 -1.71
C GLN A 1000 28.70 -25.98 -2.23
N ASN A 1001 29.09 -25.29 -3.29
CA ASN A 1001 28.27 -24.26 -3.91
C ASN A 1001 26.98 -24.87 -4.48
N THR A 1002 25.84 -24.46 -3.91
CA THR A 1002 24.49 -24.91 -4.23
C THR A 1002 23.99 -24.40 -5.59
N GLY A 1003 24.60 -23.34 -6.14
CA GLY A 1003 24.10 -22.64 -7.32
C GLY A 1003 22.85 -21.77 -7.07
N ASP A 1004 22.50 -21.52 -5.79
CA ASP A 1004 21.45 -20.57 -5.41
C ASP A 1004 22.06 -19.16 -5.21
N ASN A 1005 21.73 -18.23 -6.12
CA ASN A 1005 22.22 -16.85 -6.05
C ASN A 1005 21.66 -16.04 -4.87
N GLN A 1006 20.56 -16.48 -4.23
CA GLN A 1006 20.01 -15.87 -3.01
C GLN A 1006 20.55 -16.53 -1.73
N THR A 1007 21.10 -17.75 -1.82
CA THR A 1007 21.61 -18.49 -0.68
C THR A 1007 23.06 -18.91 -0.88
N THR A 1008 23.96 -17.95 -0.65
CA THR A 1008 25.40 -18.17 -0.75
C THR A 1008 25.92 -19.14 0.32
N THR A 1009 27.07 -19.78 0.06
CA THR A 1009 27.76 -20.63 1.06
C THR A 1009 28.18 -19.85 2.32
N VAL A 1010 28.29 -18.51 2.25
CA VAL A 1010 28.50 -17.64 3.41
C VAL A 1010 27.26 -17.56 4.29
N HIS A 1011 26.05 -17.54 3.71
CA HIS A 1011 24.81 -17.55 4.50
C HIS A 1011 24.65 -18.90 5.23
N LEU A 1012 24.95 -20.00 4.52
CA LEU A 1012 24.86 -21.36 5.05
C LEU A 1012 25.90 -21.60 6.16
N GLY A 1013 27.14 -21.12 5.99
CA GLY A 1013 28.17 -21.18 7.06
C GLY A 1013 27.80 -20.37 8.30
N LYS A 1014 27.15 -19.21 8.15
CA LYS A 1014 26.61 -18.46 9.30
C LYS A 1014 25.45 -19.18 10.00
N MET A 1015 24.59 -19.89 9.24
CA MET A 1015 23.53 -20.71 9.83
C MET A 1015 24.10 -21.90 10.62
N GLU A 1016 25.14 -22.58 10.11
CA GLU A 1016 25.82 -23.67 10.84
C GLU A 1016 26.31 -23.21 12.22
N GLU A 1017 27.09 -22.11 12.26
CA GLU A 1017 27.67 -21.61 13.50
C GLU A 1017 26.61 -21.00 14.45
N ALA A 1018 25.55 -20.37 13.91
CA ALA A 1018 24.42 -19.90 14.70
C ALA A 1018 23.64 -21.07 15.32
N TYR A 1019 23.46 -22.19 14.61
CA TYR A 1019 22.86 -23.41 15.16
C TYR A 1019 23.76 -24.06 16.22
N ARG A 1020 25.07 -24.16 15.97
CA ARG A 1020 26.09 -24.64 16.94
C ARG A 1020 26.03 -23.83 18.25
N TYR A 1021 26.04 -22.51 18.16
CA TYR A 1021 26.01 -21.62 19.33
C TYR A 1021 24.64 -21.61 20.02
N THR A 1022 23.54 -21.79 19.27
CA THR A 1022 22.21 -22.00 19.87
C THR A 1022 22.21 -23.24 20.77
N GLY A 1023 22.83 -24.35 20.33
CA GLY A 1023 22.98 -25.57 21.14
C GLY A 1023 23.75 -25.32 22.45
N LEU A 1024 24.87 -24.60 22.37
CA LEU A 1024 25.64 -24.18 23.55
C LEU A 1024 24.80 -23.28 24.48
N LEU A 1025 24.06 -22.31 23.95
CA LEU A 1025 23.20 -21.41 24.74
C LEU A 1025 22.13 -22.18 25.54
N GLN A 1026 21.47 -23.17 24.93
CA GLN A 1026 20.48 -23.99 25.62
C GLN A 1026 21.13 -24.87 26.71
N LEU A 1027 22.34 -25.40 26.46
CA LEU A 1027 23.10 -26.14 27.48
C LEU A 1027 23.49 -25.24 28.67
N TYR A 1028 24.07 -24.06 28.44
CA TYR A 1028 24.46 -23.14 29.51
C TYR A 1028 23.29 -22.61 30.33
N ARG A 1029 22.13 -22.43 29.69
CA ARG A 1029 20.93 -21.96 30.38
C ARG A 1029 20.36 -22.99 31.36
N VAL A 1030 20.43 -24.27 31.00
CA VAL A 1030 19.80 -25.38 31.76
C VAL A 1030 20.79 -26.07 32.70
N PHE A 1031 22.08 -26.09 32.35
CA PHE A 1031 23.17 -26.67 33.12
C PHE A 1031 24.23 -25.59 33.42
N PRO A 1032 23.97 -24.67 34.37
CA PRO A 1032 24.86 -23.53 34.63
C PRO A 1032 26.26 -23.93 35.10
N ASP A 1033 26.43 -25.14 35.64
CA ASP A 1033 27.74 -25.74 35.96
C ASP A 1033 28.69 -25.77 34.75
N LEU A 1034 28.17 -25.97 33.53
CA LEU A 1034 29.00 -26.00 32.30
C LEU A 1034 29.64 -24.64 32.02
N LEU A 1035 28.90 -23.55 32.26
CA LEU A 1035 29.44 -22.20 32.12
C LEU A 1035 30.40 -21.88 33.27
N ALA A 1036 30.08 -22.31 34.49
CA ALA A 1036 30.96 -22.15 35.66
C ALA A 1036 32.31 -22.88 35.49
N ASP A 1037 32.32 -24.07 34.90
CA ASP A 1037 33.52 -24.88 34.60
C ASP A 1037 34.53 -24.14 33.70
N ARG A 1038 34.12 -23.10 32.95
CA ARG A 1038 35.01 -22.27 32.10
C ARG A 1038 34.83 -20.75 32.24
N TYR A 1039 34.12 -20.26 33.26
CA TYR A 1039 33.65 -18.86 33.26
C TYR A 1039 34.79 -17.82 33.17
N ARG A 1040 34.62 -16.91 32.20
CA ARG A 1040 35.35 -15.66 32.02
C ARG A 1040 34.36 -14.56 31.59
N PRO A 1041 34.66 -13.26 31.84
CA PRO A 1041 33.90 -12.16 31.26
C PRO A 1041 33.75 -12.28 29.75
N TRP A 1042 32.67 -11.75 29.19
CA TRP A 1042 32.33 -11.89 27.78
C TRP A 1042 33.41 -11.34 26.82
N ASP A 1043 33.89 -12.17 25.90
CA ASP A 1043 34.74 -11.82 24.76
C ASP A 1043 34.26 -12.59 23.51
N GLU A 1044 33.82 -11.85 22.49
CA GLU A 1044 33.37 -12.38 21.19
C GLU A 1044 34.49 -13.15 20.45
N SER A 1045 35.75 -12.81 20.72
CA SER A 1045 36.94 -13.46 20.15
C SER A 1045 37.20 -14.86 20.71
N ASN A 1046 36.59 -15.20 21.85
CA ASN A 1046 37.04 -16.30 22.72
C ASN A 1046 35.89 -17.20 23.23
N ILE A 1047 34.80 -17.30 22.46
CA ILE A 1047 33.59 -18.07 22.83
C ILE A 1047 33.86 -19.58 22.98
N VAL A 1048 34.69 -20.16 22.10
CA VAL A 1048 34.83 -21.64 21.97
C VAL A 1048 36.12 -22.22 22.54
N ASN A 1049 37.11 -21.41 22.93
CA ASN A 1049 38.37 -21.96 23.45
C ASN A 1049 38.19 -22.47 24.90
N ILE A 1050 38.93 -23.53 25.23
CA ILE A 1050 38.89 -24.14 26.56
C ILE A 1050 40.01 -23.53 27.41
N GLU A 1051 39.68 -22.43 28.09
CA GLU A 1051 40.56 -21.76 29.06
C GLU A 1051 40.15 -22.10 30.50
N THR A 1052 41.07 -21.89 31.46
CA THR A 1052 40.77 -22.11 32.88
C THR A 1052 39.77 -21.07 33.41
N PRO A 1053 38.75 -21.47 34.21
CA PRO A 1053 37.79 -20.54 34.79
C PRO A 1053 38.48 -19.57 35.75
N LEU A 1054 38.06 -18.31 35.74
CA LEU A 1054 38.62 -17.28 36.63
C LEU A 1054 37.98 -17.31 38.03
N LYS A 1055 36.69 -17.62 38.09
CA LYS A 1055 35.88 -17.82 39.30
C LYS A 1055 34.56 -18.50 38.93
N VAL A 1056 33.79 -18.94 39.93
CA VAL A 1056 32.35 -19.21 39.74
C VAL A 1056 31.65 -17.86 39.50
N PRO A 1057 30.79 -17.72 38.46
CA PRO A 1057 30.07 -16.48 38.20
C PRO A 1057 28.96 -16.24 39.24
N SER A 1058 28.68 -14.98 39.53
CA SER A 1058 27.42 -14.61 40.21
C SER A 1058 26.22 -14.74 39.25
N PRO A 1059 24.97 -14.82 39.75
CA PRO A 1059 23.79 -14.92 38.88
C PRO A 1059 23.69 -13.77 37.87
N ALA A 1060 24.01 -12.53 38.27
CA ALA A 1060 24.00 -11.38 37.36
C ALA A 1060 25.06 -11.48 36.26
N GLU A 1061 26.27 -11.97 36.57
CA GLU A 1061 27.34 -12.19 35.59
C GLU A 1061 27.02 -13.32 34.60
N ARG A 1062 26.39 -14.40 35.09
CA ARG A 1062 25.87 -15.50 34.26
C ARG A 1062 24.82 -14.97 33.29
N ASP A 1063 23.86 -14.20 33.79
CA ASP A 1063 22.75 -13.65 32.99
C ASP A 1063 23.25 -12.60 31.98
N GLU A 1064 24.25 -11.76 32.33
CA GLU A 1064 24.93 -10.86 31.38
C GLU A 1064 25.64 -11.66 30.27
N TRP A 1065 26.38 -12.70 30.62
CA TRP A 1065 27.10 -13.54 29.66
C TRP A 1065 26.13 -14.24 28.68
N LEU A 1066 25.03 -14.83 29.20
CA LEU A 1066 23.98 -15.44 28.38
C LEU A 1066 23.29 -14.41 27.46
N THR A 1067 23.01 -13.20 27.98
CA THR A 1067 22.44 -12.11 27.18
C THR A 1067 23.37 -11.71 26.04
N LYS A 1068 24.67 -11.54 26.30
CA LYS A 1068 25.66 -11.19 25.26
C LYS A 1068 25.90 -12.32 24.26
N PHE A 1069 25.81 -13.57 24.69
CA PHE A 1069 25.86 -14.71 23.76
C PHE A 1069 24.64 -14.76 22.83
N ALA A 1070 23.44 -14.51 23.34
CA ALA A 1070 22.23 -14.37 22.51
C ALA A 1070 22.32 -13.18 21.55
N LEU A 1071 22.84 -12.02 22.00
CA LEU A 1071 23.11 -10.86 21.13
C LEU A 1071 24.06 -11.21 19.98
N HIS A 1072 25.14 -11.95 20.25
CA HIS A 1072 26.08 -12.40 19.21
C HIS A 1072 25.42 -13.33 18.18
N ILE A 1073 24.58 -14.28 18.62
CA ILE A 1073 23.83 -15.16 17.69
C ILE A 1073 22.87 -14.34 16.82
N ILE A 1074 22.15 -13.37 17.40
CA ILE A 1074 21.29 -12.44 16.65
C ILE A 1074 22.10 -11.56 15.68
N ASN A 1075 23.30 -11.13 16.05
CA ASN A 1075 24.21 -10.40 15.17
C ASN A 1075 24.67 -11.24 13.97
N MET A 1076 24.86 -12.56 14.12
CA MET A 1076 25.12 -13.43 12.96
C MET A 1076 23.92 -13.50 11.99
N LEU A 1077 22.69 -13.55 12.52
CA LEU A 1077 21.47 -13.59 11.70
C LEU A 1077 21.17 -12.25 11.02
N SER A 1078 21.49 -11.11 11.64
CA SER A 1078 21.29 -9.77 11.06
C SER A 1078 22.12 -9.56 9.81
N GLN A 1079 23.30 -10.19 9.74
CA GLN A 1079 24.20 -10.18 8.59
C GLN A 1079 23.83 -11.18 7.49
N ILE A 1080 22.65 -11.82 7.55
CA ILE A 1080 22.08 -12.64 6.47
C ILE A 1080 20.94 -11.85 5.81
N PRO A 1081 20.98 -11.59 4.48
CA PRO A 1081 19.90 -10.91 3.76
C PRO A 1081 18.53 -11.61 3.93
N PHE A 1082 17.44 -10.83 3.98
CA PHE A 1082 16.09 -11.37 4.22
C PHE A 1082 15.57 -12.22 3.04
N GLU A 1083 16.12 -11.97 1.85
CA GLU A 1083 15.82 -12.65 0.60
C GLU A 1083 16.37 -14.09 0.55
N SER A 1084 17.30 -14.46 1.43
CA SER A 1084 17.93 -15.79 1.45
C SER A 1084 16.95 -16.90 1.83
N GLY A 1085 17.09 -18.08 1.20
CA GLY A 1085 16.27 -19.26 1.50
C GLY A 1085 16.38 -19.74 2.94
N THR A 1086 17.49 -19.42 3.62
CA THR A 1086 17.72 -19.72 5.05
C THR A 1086 16.64 -19.16 5.99
N ARG A 1087 15.75 -18.29 5.51
CA ARG A 1087 14.51 -17.89 6.20
C ARG A 1087 13.67 -19.03 6.75
N SER A 1088 13.63 -20.20 6.09
CA SER A 1088 12.84 -21.34 6.58
C SER A 1088 13.41 -21.92 7.88
N ILE A 1089 14.74 -21.88 8.05
CA ILE A 1089 15.49 -22.51 9.14
C ILE A 1089 15.93 -21.54 10.25
N GLN A 1090 15.66 -20.24 10.10
CA GLN A 1090 15.94 -19.20 11.10
C GLN A 1090 14.99 -19.13 12.32
N PRO A 1091 13.67 -19.46 12.23
CA PRO A 1091 12.73 -19.24 13.34
C PRO A 1091 13.06 -19.98 14.64
N PHE A 1092 13.55 -21.23 14.57
CA PHE A 1092 14.00 -21.98 15.75
C PHE A 1092 15.06 -21.21 16.56
N ILE A 1093 16.08 -20.68 15.90
CA ILE A 1093 17.14 -19.89 16.56
C ILE A 1093 16.56 -18.64 17.21
N MET A 1094 15.62 -17.96 16.55
CA MET A 1094 14.97 -16.75 17.07
C MET A 1094 14.18 -17.03 18.36
N VAL A 1095 13.46 -18.15 18.45
CA VAL A 1095 12.77 -18.56 19.69
C VAL A 1095 13.78 -18.93 20.78
N ALA A 1096 14.75 -19.78 20.45
CA ALA A 1096 15.73 -20.31 21.41
C ALA A 1096 16.67 -19.23 21.98
N THR A 1097 16.96 -18.16 21.23
CA THR A 1097 17.74 -16.99 21.69
C THR A 1097 16.88 -15.95 22.41
N SER A 1098 15.60 -15.80 22.05
CA SER A 1098 14.69 -14.85 22.71
C SER A 1098 14.53 -15.10 24.22
N GLY A 1099 14.75 -16.34 24.67
CA GLY A 1099 14.78 -16.72 26.09
C GLY A 1099 15.83 -15.98 26.94
N GLU A 1100 16.90 -15.46 26.33
CA GLU A 1100 17.98 -14.76 27.06
C GLU A 1100 18.15 -13.28 26.66
N LEU A 1101 17.27 -12.74 25.80
CA LEU A 1101 17.22 -11.32 25.50
C LEU A 1101 16.46 -10.57 26.61
N ARG A 1102 17.07 -10.41 27.79
CA ARG A 1102 16.44 -9.87 29.03
C ARG A 1102 16.50 -8.33 29.10
N CYS A 1103 15.38 -7.64 29.40
CA CYS A 1103 15.35 -6.19 29.61
C CYS A 1103 15.33 -5.81 31.11
N VAL A 1104 16.24 -6.37 31.90
CA VAL A 1104 16.28 -6.14 33.37
C VAL A 1104 16.62 -4.68 33.70
N PRO A 1105 15.81 -3.96 34.49
CA PRO A 1105 16.20 -2.68 35.07
C PRO A 1105 17.31 -2.89 36.10
N THR A 1106 18.47 -2.26 35.92
CA THR A 1106 19.56 -2.30 36.90
C THR A 1106 19.22 -1.50 38.16
N ALA A 1107 18.47 -2.13 39.07
CA ALA A 1107 18.21 -1.65 40.41
C ALA A 1107 19.48 -1.72 41.28
N ILE A 1108 20.43 -0.81 41.03
CA ILE A 1108 21.55 -0.56 41.93
C ILE A 1108 20.99 0.17 43.16
N GLU A 1109 20.92 -0.52 44.30
CA GLU A 1109 20.52 0.05 45.58
C GLU A 1109 21.47 1.22 45.97
N GLY A 1110 21.06 2.46 45.69
CA GLY A 1110 21.76 3.67 46.10
C GLY A 1110 22.13 4.67 45.00
N SER A 1111 21.87 4.40 43.70
CA SER A 1111 22.08 5.37 42.62
C SER A 1111 20.80 5.74 41.87
N ALA A 1112 20.73 6.98 41.37
CA ALA A 1112 19.55 7.50 40.68
C ALA A 1112 19.23 6.73 39.37
N PRO A 1113 17.94 6.62 38.98
CA PRO A 1113 17.47 5.72 37.91
C PRO A 1113 17.72 6.23 36.48
N ASP A 1114 18.67 7.15 36.27
CA ASP A 1114 18.74 7.98 35.06
C ASP A 1114 19.66 7.45 33.94
N PHE A 1115 20.26 6.26 34.09
CA PHE A 1115 21.20 5.71 33.10
C PHE A 1115 20.66 4.47 32.38
N ILE A 1116 20.28 4.66 31.11
CA ILE A 1116 20.05 3.56 30.15
C ILE A 1116 21.41 2.92 29.82
N ASN A 1117 21.59 1.65 30.19
CA ASN A 1117 22.81 0.89 29.88
C ASN A 1117 22.90 0.57 28.37
N ALA A 1118 24.12 0.57 27.81
CA ALA A 1118 24.34 0.22 26.40
C ALA A 1118 23.75 -1.15 26.04
N THR A 1119 23.93 -2.16 26.90
CA THR A 1119 23.38 -3.51 26.65
C THR A 1119 21.85 -3.57 26.73
N PHE A 1120 21.17 -2.62 27.40
CA PHE A 1120 19.71 -2.50 27.30
C PHE A 1120 19.28 -2.03 25.90
N ILE A 1121 20.05 -1.11 25.29
CA ILE A 1121 19.83 -0.65 23.91
C ILE A 1121 20.10 -1.79 22.91
N GLU A 1122 21.18 -2.55 23.11
CA GLU A 1122 21.52 -3.73 22.30
C GLU A 1122 20.41 -4.79 22.34
N VAL A 1123 19.88 -5.12 23.53
CA VAL A 1123 18.75 -6.05 23.69
C VAL A 1123 17.48 -5.50 23.04
N ALA A 1124 17.15 -4.22 23.22
CA ALA A 1124 15.99 -3.61 22.56
C ALA A 1124 16.09 -3.69 21.03
N GLN A 1125 17.28 -3.42 20.45
CA GLN A 1125 17.55 -3.56 19.03
C GLN A 1125 17.47 -5.01 18.55
N ALA A 1126 17.99 -5.97 19.33
CA ALA A 1126 17.91 -7.40 19.00
C ALA A 1126 16.47 -7.92 19.02
N ARG A 1127 15.67 -7.53 20.02
CA ARG A 1127 14.22 -7.84 20.06
C ARG A 1127 13.47 -7.21 18.89
N GLN A 1128 13.77 -5.95 18.55
CA GLN A 1128 13.20 -5.28 17.38
C GLN A 1128 13.56 -5.99 16.07
N PHE A 1129 14.82 -6.42 15.91
CA PHE A 1129 15.25 -7.24 14.77
C PHE A 1129 14.46 -8.55 14.70
N VAL A 1130 14.34 -9.30 15.80
CA VAL A 1130 13.58 -10.56 15.84
C VAL A 1130 12.13 -10.36 15.43
N ARG A 1131 11.42 -9.34 16.00
CA ARG A 1131 10.04 -9.03 15.58
C ARG A 1131 9.94 -8.65 14.10
N ALA A 1132 10.77 -7.72 13.63
CA ALA A 1132 10.73 -7.25 12.25
C ALA A 1132 11.07 -8.36 11.24
N ARG A 1133 11.99 -9.26 11.60
CA ARG A 1133 12.43 -10.39 10.76
C ARG A 1133 11.39 -11.50 10.70
N LEU A 1134 10.76 -11.86 11.82
CA LEU A 1134 9.65 -12.82 11.84
C LEU A 1134 8.39 -12.26 11.18
N SER A 1135 8.12 -10.97 11.35
CA SER A 1135 7.08 -10.24 10.59
C SER A 1135 7.31 -10.39 9.09
N ALA A 1136 8.50 -10.03 8.58
CA ALA A 1136 8.83 -10.22 7.17
C ALA A 1136 8.76 -11.69 6.70
N TYR A 1137 8.84 -12.67 7.61
CA TYR A 1137 8.73 -14.08 7.30
C TYR A 1137 7.31 -14.64 7.34
N SER A 1138 6.36 -14.05 8.09
CA SER A 1138 4.95 -14.46 8.00
C SER A 1138 4.38 -14.29 6.59
N HIS A 1139 4.98 -13.40 5.80
CA HIS A 1139 4.59 -13.03 4.43
C HIS A 1139 5.07 -13.99 3.37
N ILE A 1140 6.11 -14.75 3.72
CA ILE A 1140 6.89 -15.55 2.79
C ILE A 1140 6.68 -17.04 3.08
N LEU A 1141 6.59 -17.38 4.37
CA LEU A 1141 6.25 -18.69 4.90
C LEU A 1141 4.74 -18.74 5.25
N PRO A 1142 4.16 -19.91 5.60
CA PRO A 1142 2.76 -20.00 5.98
C PRO A 1142 2.45 -19.21 7.27
N LEU A 1143 1.62 -18.18 7.15
CA LEU A 1143 1.38 -17.17 8.20
C LEU A 1143 1.01 -17.78 9.55
N ARG A 1144 0.14 -18.80 9.55
CA ARG A 1144 -0.45 -19.38 10.77
C ARG A 1144 0.61 -19.92 11.75
N LYS A 1145 1.68 -20.56 11.24
CA LYS A 1145 2.77 -21.04 12.11
C LYS A 1145 3.68 -19.89 12.56
N VAL A 1146 3.91 -18.88 11.72
CA VAL A 1146 4.79 -17.76 12.06
C VAL A 1146 4.12 -16.83 13.09
N ALA A 1147 2.82 -16.58 12.97
CA ALA A 1147 2.04 -15.85 13.97
C ALA A 1147 2.13 -16.52 15.36
N LYS A 1148 2.00 -17.85 15.42
CA LYS A 1148 2.14 -18.62 16.68
C LYS A 1148 3.58 -18.55 17.26
N ILE A 1149 4.59 -18.45 16.40
CA ILE A 1149 6.00 -18.21 16.80
C ILE A 1149 6.21 -16.79 17.34
N ILE A 1150 5.59 -15.78 16.72
CA ILE A 1150 5.64 -14.39 17.19
C ILE A 1150 4.96 -14.27 18.56
N GLU A 1151 3.76 -14.83 18.74
CA GLU A 1151 3.07 -14.81 20.03
C GLU A 1151 3.91 -15.50 21.13
N LEU A 1152 4.51 -16.65 20.84
CA LEU A 1152 5.40 -17.34 21.78
C LEU A 1152 6.56 -16.42 22.23
N ILE A 1153 7.20 -15.71 21.30
CA ILE A 1153 8.29 -14.77 21.60
C ILE A 1153 7.81 -13.57 22.44
N ASP A 1154 6.63 -13.03 22.15
CA ASP A 1154 6.03 -11.96 22.95
C ASP A 1154 5.67 -12.44 24.38
N ARG A 1155 5.19 -13.68 24.55
CA ARG A 1155 5.00 -14.29 25.88
C ARG A 1155 6.33 -14.54 26.59
N ILE A 1156 7.38 -14.96 25.88
CA ILE A 1156 8.74 -15.15 26.45
C ILE A 1156 9.25 -13.84 27.04
N TRP A 1157 9.23 -12.75 26.28
CA TRP A 1157 9.71 -11.45 26.78
C TRP A 1157 8.83 -10.89 27.91
N THR A 1158 7.52 -11.10 27.85
CA THR A 1158 6.60 -10.69 28.92
C THR A 1158 6.85 -11.45 30.23
N ALA A 1159 7.27 -12.73 30.16
CA ALA A 1159 7.66 -13.49 31.34
C ALA A 1159 9.03 -13.06 31.90
N LEU A 1160 10.01 -12.78 31.03
CA LEU A 1160 11.37 -12.39 31.41
C LEU A 1160 11.47 -10.97 31.99
N ASP A 1161 10.62 -10.05 31.52
CA ASP A 1161 10.59 -8.66 32.00
C ASP A 1161 9.67 -8.47 33.22
N GLY A 1162 8.86 -9.48 33.55
CA GLY A 1162 8.02 -9.55 34.75
C GLY A 1162 8.63 -10.40 35.87
N ASP A 1163 7.79 -10.85 36.80
CA ASP A 1163 8.20 -11.57 38.01
C ASP A 1163 8.73 -13.01 37.78
N GLN A 1164 9.12 -13.39 36.55
CA GLN A 1164 9.54 -14.76 36.20
C GLN A 1164 10.90 -14.83 35.48
N PRO A 1165 12.00 -14.32 36.07
CA PRO A 1165 13.35 -14.33 35.47
C PRO A 1165 13.96 -15.72 35.27
N GLU A 1166 13.36 -16.77 35.84
CA GLU A 1166 13.74 -18.18 35.64
C GLU A 1166 12.78 -18.97 34.74
N ALA A 1167 11.85 -18.27 34.07
CA ALA A 1167 11.07 -18.82 32.97
C ALA A 1167 11.97 -19.31 31.82
N TYR A 1168 11.45 -20.27 31.05
CA TYR A 1168 12.15 -20.88 29.93
C TYR A 1168 11.17 -21.18 28.79
N TRP A 1169 11.61 -20.98 27.55
CA TRP A 1169 10.71 -20.88 26.39
C TRP A 1169 9.88 -22.14 26.12
N ILE A 1170 10.45 -23.33 26.35
CA ILE A 1170 9.75 -24.61 26.19
C ILE A 1170 8.56 -24.73 27.16
N GLU A 1171 8.71 -24.24 28.39
CA GLU A 1171 7.66 -24.29 29.41
C GLU A 1171 6.53 -23.30 29.09
N ILE A 1172 6.86 -22.14 28.53
CA ILE A 1172 5.86 -21.17 28.02
C ILE A 1172 5.11 -21.75 26.82
N ALA A 1173 5.82 -22.39 25.87
CA ALA A 1173 5.21 -23.02 24.70
C ALA A 1173 4.22 -24.14 25.07
N HIS A 1174 4.50 -24.93 26.12
CA HIS A 1174 3.54 -25.91 26.64
C HIS A 1174 2.43 -25.29 27.49
N LYS A 1175 2.72 -24.30 28.34
CA LYS A 1175 1.75 -23.70 29.27
C LYS A 1175 0.65 -22.90 28.56
N GLU A 1176 1.01 -22.21 27.48
CA GLU A 1176 0.10 -21.33 26.73
C GLU A 1176 -0.43 -21.98 25.44
N ASP A 1177 -0.19 -23.29 25.22
CA ASP A 1177 -0.50 -24.03 23.97
C ASP A 1177 0.18 -23.45 22.71
N LEU A 1178 1.28 -22.72 22.86
CA LEU A 1178 1.99 -21.99 21.79
C LEU A 1178 3.02 -22.83 21.01
N PHE A 1179 2.98 -24.16 21.10
CA PHE A 1179 3.86 -25.03 20.32
C PHE A 1179 3.49 -25.14 18.82
N THR A 1180 4.53 -25.24 17.98
CA THR A 1180 4.48 -25.45 16.52
C THR A 1180 5.84 -25.96 16.03
N ILE A 1181 5.91 -26.52 14.83
CA ILE A 1181 7.17 -26.81 14.12
C ILE A 1181 7.83 -25.47 13.73
N MET A 1182 9.10 -25.28 14.10
CA MET A 1182 9.88 -24.02 13.95
C MET A 1182 10.89 -24.04 12.78
N GLY A 1183 10.58 -24.85 11.76
CA GLY A 1183 11.23 -24.95 10.45
C GLY A 1183 10.19 -25.26 9.37
#